data_AF-A0A257HU65-F1
#
_entry.id   AF-A0A257HU65-F1
#
_cell.length_a   1.000
_cell.length_b   1.000
_cell.length_c   1.000
_cell.angle_alpha   90.00
_cell.angle_beta   90.00
_cell.angle_gamma   90.00
#
_symmetry.space_group_name_H-M   'P 1'
#
loop_
_entity.id
_entity.type
_entity.pdbx_description
1 polymer ?
#
loop_
_entity_poly.entity_id
_entity_poly.type
_entity_poly.pdbx_seq_one_letter_code
_entity_poly.pdbx_strand_id
1 'polypeptide(L)'
;MSKFLYSGIWLALFCTITGLVSAQSPTAPALQFNIFLEKSARLSSNETEGPIAIGEELTLDGNYQVAIKTAGSFMVNKTAIGLLVNGKIIYKSGNSLQVNNGYVKIGDPDKSKVWYTDKNGAYSPIQITSGDYNSSPRIQLQTSADKLGVSASDNPVFDKELIKFDKAMETMRNSSLEISKNKQTAELTDANGKPFDVKNYPDQVKIKLAIGVNYLNITGNDLNSISVFTFENKPDADHVLVVNIDANKTFNWKVWNQAGIGIDQCPFILYNFYNTETLKIEGDNTIEGTVFAPLADIYKKKNSANIEGQIIGLSFEQDAGENHHAPFSPDLSRVGNCSKPAVPAITGAASVCRSASITLANTTASGIWSSSNTAIVTVSAGGVVNGIAAGIATISYAVTNSCGTTTVTKDITVNVPPSVAAITGSNTVCLGLTATLSNATASGVWSSSNTAVASVIGGVVVGESLGTANIIYTVTAACGTASNSFSITVQDCGAVSSGGTGGLESQSLGDAVAKRLYQSALNGTLQQPAYESLKPFVASNIQKAISGTMASVSVNSLVPMQLSNTKLKSYLTTPTDIIGITNAKEVVSVDYTLNGSCKGVVFATTTKAAIYDHTKAVCDRLKGAQVVKMDSVIVNGMGLLRFSLKYEDGHIENIISFSASINPARNTIAIQSNWLKASFIPEETMYNFQVWSVSDELSTEITGKILTQLQQIAAIEPLKKSGLLPDTYFVSAKREGANLEMMVQNNLAGTSGYFELQEKANEQSAVVSRKVPFNFSAVQSNSLQLPVSDAFETTVKMYVNNQLQDEVFLSDGAWSVDYNPANTVLNKFETKNDNRKTVPEELQLFRNAYVSANTNAYFTMLKLMRGGGLPKDITGYQSMKFNANGNGTLKITLVKQSVKNWDDQYFLKIPLTNTPKDYLIDLGEFSSLVNKNRIKPDDINAIVFTVTNSAGTTSSITQSINNLAFSKESVSYIRSLTSKEIKLFPNPSTGKFNCVFQSDKDIQLQLNITDASKGIVIYRKTVTAVKGSNTVSVDLGTTLQTLSVCILNLGAEDGSYQPNRILIQPLK
;
A
#
# COMPACT_ATOMS: atom_id res chain seq x y z
N MET A 1 36.60 -54.89 -5.83
CA MET A 1 37.35 -55.50 -6.95
C MET A 1 37.85 -54.36 -7.86
N SER A 2 39.17 -54.39 -8.15
CA SER A 2 39.96 -53.72 -9.23
C SER A 2 39.62 -52.27 -9.65
N LYS A 3 40.42 -51.24 -9.33
CA LYS A 3 41.70 -50.77 -9.95
C LYS A 3 41.63 -50.52 -11.48
N PHE A 4 41.80 -49.26 -11.91
CA PHE A 4 42.81 -48.75 -12.88
C PHE A 4 42.66 -47.23 -13.11
N LEU A 5 43.65 -46.42 -12.67
CA LEU A 5 44.64 -45.62 -13.44
C LEU A 5 44.17 -44.24 -13.95
N TYR A 6 44.69 -43.18 -13.34
CA TYR A 6 45.43 -42.13 -14.06
C TYR A 6 46.46 -41.50 -13.10
N SER A 7 47.73 -41.69 -13.46
CA SER A 7 48.94 -41.26 -12.76
C SER A 7 49.27 -39.80 -13.10
N GLY A 8 49.27 -38.92 -12.10
CA GLY A 8 49.85 -37.58 -12.18
C GLY A 8 51.35 -37.64 -11.90
N ILE A 9 52.15 -37.48 -12.95
CA ILE A 9 53.59 -37.21 -12.89
C ILE A 9 53.77 -35.77 -12.43
N TRP A 10 54.40 -35.55 -11.28
CA TRP A 10 55.29 -34.40 -11.08
C TRP A 10 56.55 -34.89 -10.37
N LEU A 11 57.64 -34.81 -11.14
CA LEU A 11 59.02 -35.06 -10.76
C LEU A 11 59.37 -34.26 -9.49
N ALA A 12 59.65 -34.97 -8.39
CA ALA A 12 60.47 -34.43 -7.32
C ALA A 12 61.93 -34.49 -7.80
N LEU A 13 62.41 -33.41 -8.40
CA LEU A 13 63.83 -33.24 -8.68
C LEU A 13 64.52 -32.93 -7.34
N PHE A 14 65.02 -33.99 -6.69
CA PHE A 14 66.06 -33.87 -5.68
C PHE A 14 67.32 -33.32 -6.36
N CYS A 15 67.55 -32.03 -6.22
CA CYS A 15 68.86 -31.44 -6.46
C CYS A 15 69.49 -31.19 -5.09
N THR A 16 70.44 -32.04 -4.72
CA THR A 16 71.44 -31.71 -3.70
C THR A 16 72.19 -30.48 -4.16
N ILE A 17 71.88 -29.31 -3.59
CA ILE A 17 72.69 -28.10 -3.73
C ILE A 17 73.30 -27.80 -2.38
N THR A 18 74.56 -28.17 -2.25
CA THR A 18 75.51 -27.54 -1.35
C THR A 18 75.60 -26.04 -1.68
N GLY A 19 75.35 -25.18 -0.69
CA GLY A 19 75.92 -23.85 -0.55
C GLY A 19 75.69 -22.85 -1.68
N LEU A 20 74.48 -22.28 -1.76
CA LEU A 20 74.23 -20.92 -2.24
C LEU A 20 73.03 -20.39 -1.45
N VAL A 21 73.31 -19.62 -0.39
CA VAL A 21 72.27 -18.89 0.35
C VAL A 21 71.69 -17.87 -0.63
N SER A 22 70.44 -18.06 -1.04
CA SER A 22 69.71 -17.03 -1.76
C SER A 22 69.60 -15.80 -0.87
N ALA A 23 70.12 -14.67 -1.34
CA ALA A 23 69.90 -13.32 -0.84
C ALA A 23 68.46 -13.15 -0.29
N GLN A 24 68.32 -13.06 1.04
CA GLN A 24 67.04 -12.91 1.74
C GLN A 24 67.23 -12.16 3.07
N SER A 25 66.18 -11.50 3.57
CA SER A 25 66.17 -10.86 4.90
C SER A 25 66.55 -11.85 6.02
N PRO A 26 67.33 -11.43 7.03
CA PRO A 26 67.72 -12.29 8.16
C PRO A 26 66.54 -12.86 8.95
N THR A 27 65.39 -12.19 8.92
CA THR A 27 64.18 -12.63 9.63
C THR A 27 63.23 -13.42 8.75
N ALA A 28 63.55 -13.61 7.46
CA ALA A 28 62.67 -14.30 6.54
C ALA A 28 62.31 -15.75 6.92
N PRO A 29 63.18 -16.54 7.59
CA PRO A 29 62.79 -17.83 8.14
C PRO A 29 61.65 -17.77 9.16
N ALA A 30 61.38 -16.62 9.75
CA ALA A 30 60.22 -16.40 10.64
C ALA A 30 58.90 -16.21 9.88
N LEU A 31 58.90 -16.28 8.54
CA LEU A 31 57.70 -16.31 7.70
C LEU A 31 56.69 -15.17 7.98
N GLN A 32 57.21 -13.98 8.32
CA GLN A 32 56.43 -12.78 8.68
C GLN A 32 55.55 -12.93 9.94
N PHE A 33 55.80 -13.91 10.80
CA PHE A 33 55.17 -13.96 12.12
C PHE A 33 55.70 -12.84 13.01
N ASN A 34 54.83 -12.01 13.58
CA ASN A 34 55.23 -10.88 14.41
C ASN A 34 56.01 -11.33 15.65
N ILE A 35 55.64 -12.47 16.21
CA ILE A 35 56.39 -13.15 17.26
C ILE A 35 56.70 -14.55 16.75
N PHE A 36 57.98 -14.91 16.68
CA PHE A 36 58.44 -16.22 16.24
C PHE A 36 59.40 -16.83 17.26
N LEU A 37 58.99 -17.93 17.88
CA LEU A 37 59.68 -18.54 19.02
C LEU A 37 59.95 -20.01 18.76
N GLU A 38 61.17 -20.46 19.03
CA GLU A 38 61.53 -21.87 18.90
C GLU A 38 60.94 -22.72 20.03
N LYS A 39 60.88 -22.18 21.25
CA LYS A 39 60.35 -22.85 22.44
C LYS A 39 58.97 -22.29 22.77
N SER A 40 58.84 -21.49 23.83
CA SER A 40 57.56 -21.29 24.51
C SER A 40 57.20 -19.82 24.70
N ALA A 41 55.90 -19.53 24.82
CA ALA A 41 55.42 -18.21 25.19
C ALA A 41 54.56 -18.26 26.45
N ARG A 42 54.67 -17.25 27.32
CA ARG A 42 53.72 -16.99 28.40
C ARG A 42 53.10 -15.60 28.20
N LEU A 43 51.80 -15.58 27.92
CA LEU A 43 51.05 -14.37 27.63
C LEU A 43 50.03 -14.12 28.75
N SER A 44 50.13 -12.97 29.43
CA SER A 44 49.31 -12.63 30.61
C SER A 44 48.33 -11.47 30.37
N SER A 45 48.74 -10.42 29.67
CA SER A 45 47.90 -9.28 29.31
C SER A 45 48.41 -8.61 28.02
N ASN A 46 47.61 -7.72 27.40
CA ASN A 46 47.89 -6.95 26.18
C ASN A 46 47.62 -7.68 24.85
N GLU A 47 48.37 -7.32 23.80
CA GLU A 47 48.09 -7.69 22.42
C GLU A 47 49.30 -7.65 21.48
N THR A 48 49.13 -8.30 20.32
CA THR A 48 49.98 -8.17 19.15
C THR A 48 49.15 -7.93 17.89
N GLU A 49 49.63 -7.03 17.03
CA GLU A 49 48.97 -6.65 15.79
C GLU A 49 49.07 -7.69 14.69
N GLY A 50 50.17 -8.44 14.69
CA GLY A 50 50.43 -9.49 13.72
C GLY A 50 50.33 -10.90 14.31
N PRO A 51 50.63 -11.92 13.51
CA PRO A 51 50.45 -13.30 13.93
C PRO A 51 51.60 -13.81 14.81
N ILE A 52 51.37 -14.88 15.58
CA ILE A 52 52.35 -15.52 16.45
C ILE A 52 52.63 -16.97 16.01
N ALA A 53 53.90 -17.38 16.01
CA ALA A 53 54.34 -18.76 15.81
C ALA A 53 55.23 -19.24 16.97
N ILE A 54 54.88 -20.37 17.59
CA ILE A 54 55.54 -20.95 18.77
C ILE A 54 55.87 -22.41 18.48
N GLY A 55 57.13 -22.82 18.69
CA GLY A 55 57.59 -24.17 18.37
C GLY A 55 57.20 -25.24 19.39
N GLU A 56 57.13 -24.88 20.67
CA GLU A 56 56.74 -25.75 21.79
C GLU A 56 55.42 -25.27 22.42
N GLU A 57 55.45 -24.69 23.62
CA GLU A 57 54.24 -24.52 24.44
C GLU A 57 53.76 -23.06 24.53
N LEU A 58 52.44 -22.86 24.47
CA LEU A 58 51.81 -21.57 24.77
C LEU A 58 51.08 -21.63 26.12
N THR A 59 51.56 -20.86 27.11
CA THR A 59 50.89 -20.68 28.40
C THR A 59 49.96 -19.48 28.37
N LEU A 60 48.65 -19.74 28.53
CA LEU A 60 47.61 -18.71 28.70
C LEU A 60 47.49 -18.37 30.19
N ASP A 61 48.03 -17.23 30.60
CA ASP A 61 48.06 -16.77 31.99
C ASP A 61 47.39 -15.40 32.17
N GLY A 62 46.27 -15.22 31.46
CA GLY A 62 45.42 -14.04 31.49
C GLY A 62 44.70 -13.81 30.14
N ASN A 63 44.32 -12.56 29.82
CA ASN A 63 43.62 -12.22 28.57
C ASN A 63 44.58 -11.59 27.58
N TYR A 64 44.64 -12.10 26.34
CA TYR A 64 45.57 -11.61 25.33
C TYR A 64 44.90 -11.55 23.96
N GLN A 65 45.33 -10.65 23.08
CA GLN A 65 44.83 -10.58 21.70
C GLN A 65 45.95 -10.78 20.68
N VAL A 66 45.68 -11.56 19.63
CA VAL A 66 46.63 -11.89 18.57
C VAL A 66 46.06 -11.49 17.22
N ALA A 67 46.94 -11.06 16.31
CA ALA A 67 46.60 -10.70 14.94
C ALA A 67 45.51 -9.60 14.90
N ILE A 68 45.64 -8.56 15.73
CA ILE A 68 44.60 -7.52 15.84
C ILE A 68 44.46 -6.66 14.57
N LYS A 69 45.54 -6.48 13.79
CA LYS A 69 45.52 -5.78 12.50
C LYS A 69 45.68 -6.70 11.29
N THR A 70 46.49 -7.76 11.39
CA THR A 70 46.78 -8.66 10.26
C THR A 70 47.04 -10.10 10.68
N ALA A 71 46.56 -11.06 9.87
CA ALA A 71 46.85 -12.48 10.01
C ALA A 71 48.22 -12.88 9.44
N GLY A 72 48.98 -11.93 8.88
CA GLY A 72 50.21 -12.19 8.13
C GLY A 72 49.97 -12.95 6.82
N SER A 73 51.04 -13.54 6.28
CA SER A 73 51.05 -14.14 4.93
C SER A 73 51.21 -15.66 4.92
N PHE A 74 51.40 -16.30 6.08
CA PHE A 74 51.53 -17.75 6.17
C PHE A 74 50.17 -18.41 5.99
N MET A 75 50.03 -19.21 4.92
CA MET A 75 48.77 -19.85 4.52
C MET A 75 48.85 -21.37 4.70
N VAL A 76 47.81 -21.96 5.29
CA VAL A 76 47.57 -23.41 5.24
C VAL A 76 46.23 -23.65 4.57
N ASN A 77 46.22 -24.44 3.50
CA ASN A 77 45.04 -24.69 2.66
C ASN A 77 44.29 -23.40 2.26
N LYS A 78 45.03 -22.36 1.89
CA LYS A 78 44.52 -21.03 1.49
C LYS A 78 43.91 -20.18 2.61
N THR A 79 44.05 -20.60 3.86
CA THR A 79 43.62 -19.82 5.05
C THR A 79 44.85 -19.25 5.77
N ALA A 80 44.86 -17.94 6.04
CA ALA A 80 45.96 -17.26 6.74
C ALA A 80 45.97 -17.65 8.23
N ILE A 81 47.15 -17.88 8.82
CA ILE A 81 47.29 -18.35 10.19
C ILE A 81 47.68 -17.21 11.14
N GLY A 82 46.74 -16.82 11.99
CA GLY A 82 46.92 -15.80 13.03
C GLY A 82 47.69 -16.29 14.25
N LEU A 83 47.55 -17.57 14.59
CA LEU A 83 48.24 -18.20 15.71
C LEU A 83 48.65 -19.63 15.35
N LEU A 84 49.93 -19.95 15.48
CA LEU A 84 50.48 -21.28 15.29
C LEU A 84 51.25 -21.70 16.54
N VAL A 85 50.85 -22.81 17.14
CA VAL A 85 51.55 -23.45 18.26
C VAL A 85 51.87 -24.88 17.83
N ASN A 86 53.13 -25.22 17.62
CA ASN A 86 53.51 -26.55 17.16
C ASN A 86 53.52 -27.59 18.29
N GLY A 87 53.56 -27.18 19.56
CA GLY A 87 53.29 -28.02 20.72
C GLY A 87 51.89 -27.79 21.31
N LYS A 88 51.80 -27.78 22.64
CA LYS A 88 50.52 -27.79 23.39
C LYS A 88 50.15 -26.43 24.00
N ILE A 89 48.88 -26.29 24.37
CA ILE A 89 48.37 -25.14 25.13
C ILE A 89 48.32 -25.45 26.62
N ILE A 90 48.91 -24.59 27.45
CA ILE A 90 48.81 -24.64 28.91
C ILE A 90 47.81 -23.60 29.38
N TYR A 91 46.67 -24.07 29.85
CA TYR A 91 45.57 -23.24 30.38
C TYR A 91 45.80 -22.94 31.86
N LYS A 92 46.17 -21.70 32.22
CA LYS A 92 46.49 -21.32 33.61
C LYS A 92 45.50 -20.34 34.23
N SER A 93 45.27 -19.18 33.62
CA SER A 93 44.34 -18.16 34.13
C SER A 93 43.80 -17.26 33.00
N GLY A 94 42.80 -16.41 33.29
CA GLY A 94 42.15 -15.53 32.31
C GLY A 94 40.86 -16.08 31.69
N ASN A 95 40.21 -15.25 30.87
CA ASN A 95 39.00 -15.64 30.14
C ASN A 95 39.34 -16.22 28.77
N SER A 96 40.10 -15.50 27.96
CA SER A 96 40.38 -15.90 26.58
C SER A 96 41.61 -15.22 25.98
N LEU A 97 42.33 -15.96 25.13
CA LEU A 97 43.13 -15.40 24.06
C LEU A 97 42.27 -15.23 22.81
N GLN A 98 42.15 -14.00 22.31
CA GLN A 98 41.37 -13.68 21.12
C GLN A 98 42.26 -13.67 19.88
N VAL A 99 41.87 -14.38 18.83
CA VAL A 99 42.52 -14.35 17.51
C VAL A 99 41.63 -13.54 16.58
N ASN A 100 42.02 -12.29 16.35
CA ASN A 100 41.16 -11.29 15.70
C ASN A 100 41.14 -11.43 14.18
N ASN A 101 42.29 -11.78 13.58
CA ASN A 101 42.41 -12.10 12.17
C ASN A 101 43.13 -13.43 11.98
N GLY A 102 42.69 -14.21 11.00
CA GLY A 102 43.30 -15.49 10.65
C GLY A 102 42.80 -16.67 11.46
N TYR A 103 43.41 -17.82 11.17
CA TYR A 103 43.05 -19.13 11.71
C TYR A 103 44.10 -19.65 12.69
N VAL A 104 43.77 -20.72 13.41
CA VAL A 104 44.61 -21.26 14.49
C VAL A 104 45.09 -22.65 14.14
N LYS A 105 46.37 -22.92 14.41
CA LYS A 105 46.99 -24.25 14.28
C LYS A 105 47.64 -24.67 15.60
N ILE A 106 47.32 -25.86 16.08
CA ILE A 106 47.87 -26.45 17.31
C ILE A 106 48.39 -27.85 16.98
N GLY A 107 49.67 -28.09 17.25
CA GLY A 107 50.33 -29.35 16.88
C GLY A 107 50.05 -30.49 17.85
N ASP A 108 49.99 -30.22 19.15
CA ASP A 108 49.62 -31.21 20.18
C ASP A 108 48.26 -30.85 20.81
N PRO A 109 47.22 -31.68 20.60
CA PRO A 109 45.90 -31.41 21.14
C PRO A 109 45.84 -31.49 22.68
N ASP A 110 46.71 -32.22 23.38
CA ASP A 110 46.68 -32.42 24.86
C ASP A 110 45.25 -32.35 25.48
N LYS A 111 44.97 -31.31 26.30
CA LYS A 111 43.66 -31.07 26.94
C LYS A 111 42.73 -30.18 26.11
N SER A 112 43.17 -29.72 24.94
CA SER A 112 42.41 -28.84 24.06
C SER A 112 41.34 -29.59 23.29
N LYS A 113 40.15 -29.00 23.22
CA LYS A 113 39.03 -29.44 22.38
C LYS A 113 38.59 -28.30 21.49
N VAL A 114 38.41 -28.59 20.19
CA VAL A 114 37.99 -27.61 19.18
C VAL A 114 36.49 -27.70 18.97
N TRP A 115 35.84 -26.53 18.96
CA TRP A 115 34.43 -26.36 18.71
C TRP A 115 34.24 -25.53 17.44
N TYR A 116 33.89 -26.20 16.33
CA TYR A 116 33.56 -25.56 15.04
C TYR A 116 32.12 -25.04 14.98
N THR A 117 31.27 -25.51 15.90
CA THR A 117 29.89 -25.08 16.13
C THR A 117 29.67 -24.96 17.64
N ASP A 118 28.64 -24.23 18.04
CA ASP A 118 28.20 -24.18 19.44
C ASP A 118 27.56 -25.51 19.91
N LYS A 119 27.14 -25.54 21.18
CA LYS A 119 26.50 -26.72 21.79
C LYS A 119 25.17 -27.13 21.11
N ASN A 120 24.56 -26.26 20.31
CA ASN A 120 23.31 -26.52 19.59
C ASN A 120 23.54 -26.92 18.12
N GLY A 121 24.81 -27.01 17.67
CA GLY A 121 25.17 -27.33 16.29
C GLY A 121 25.09 -26.12 15.34
N ALA A 122 24.94 -24.90 15.86
CA ALA A 122 24.97 -23.69 15.04
C ALA A 122 26.42 -23.21 14.84
N TYR A 123 26.72 -22.66 13.65
CA TYR A 123 28.01 -22.05 13.39
C TYR A 123 28.20 -20.81 14.28
N SER A 124 29.17 -20.89 15.18
CA SER A 124 29.60 -19.82 16.07
C SER A 124 31.10 -19.57 15.87
N PRO A 125 31.67 -18.48 16.43
CA PRO A 125 33.11 -18.27 16.34
C PRO A 125 33.87 -19.46 16.94
N ILE A 126 34.88 -19.94 16.23
CA ILE A 126 35.59 -21.18 16.60
C ILE A 126 36.25 -21.00 17.98
N GLN A 127 36.11 -22.00 18.85
CA GLN A 127 36.70 -22.00 20.19
C GLN A 127 37.56 -23.23 20.43
N ILE A 128 38.67 -23.05 21.15
CA ILE A 128 39.53 -24.12 21.64
C ILE A 128 39.61 -24.02 23.16
N THR A 129 39.00 -24.98 23.85
CA THR A 129 38.84 -24.97 25.31
C THR A 129 39.49 -26.20 25.95
N SER A 130 39.78 -26.13 27.26
CA SER A 130 40.30 -27.28 28.03
C SER A 130 39.23 -28.29 28.47
N GLY A 131 37.96 -28.08 28.06
CA GLY A 131 36.82 -28.85 28.54
C GLY A 131 35.57 -28.60 27.69
N ASP A 132 34.56 -28.01 28.31
CA ASP A 132 33.29 -27.69 27.67
C ASP A 132 33.39 -26.44 26.78
N TYR A 133 32.40 -26.21 25.90
CA TYR A 133 32.35 -25.04 25.01
C TYR A 133 32.51 -23.69 25.75
N ASN A 134 32.04 -23.60 27.00
CA ASN A 134 32.10 -22.37 27.82
C ASN A 134 33.30 -22.34 28.80
N SER A 135 34.22 -23.30 28.75
CA SER A 135 35.36 -23.34 29.66
C SER A 135 36.32 -22.17 29.40
N SER A 136 36.89 -21.63 30.48
CA SER A 136 37.93 -20.60 30.48
C SER A 136 39.14 -21.08 31.29
N PRO A 137 40.39 -20.69 30.93
CA PRO A 137 40.74 -19.90 29.75
C PRO A 137 40.55 -20.69 28.44
N ARG A 138 40.41 -19.96 27.33
CA ARG A 138 40.22 -20.54 25.98
C ARG A 138 40.94 -19.75 24.90
N ILE A 139 41.11 -20.33 23.72
CA ILE A 139 41.42 -19.58 22.50
C ILE A 139 40.11 -19.38 21.74
N GLN A 140 39.83 -18.15 21.31
CA GLN A 140 38.60 -17.80 20.61
C GLN A 140 38.93 -17.00 19.35
N LEU A 141 38.42 -17.46 18.20
CA LEU A 141 38.51 -16.73 16.94
C LEU A 141 37.32 -15.78 16.81
N GLN A 142 37.43 -14.74 15.97
CA GLN A 142 36.30 -13.84 15.65
C GLN A 142 35.38 -14.34 14.53
N THR A 143 35.71 -15.49 13.92
CA THR A 143 35.01 -16.00 12.74
C THR A 143 34.64 -17.47 12.90
N SER A 144 33.55 -17.86 12.23
CA SER A 144 32.96 -19.19 12.28
C SER A 144 33.51 -20.09 11.17
N ALA A 145 33.34 -21.40 11.37
CA ALA A 145 33.90 -22.43 10.50
C ALA A 145 33.37 -22.38 9.05
N ASP A 146 32.09 -22.05 8.87
CA ASP A 146 31.44 -21.87 7.56
C ASP A 146 32.04 -20.71 6.76
N LYS A 147 32.35 -19.60 7.43
CA LYS A 147 32.94 -18.41 6.79
C LYS A 147 34.37 -18.64 6.31
N LEU A 148 35.14 -19.47 7.03
CA LEU A 148 36.49 -19.85 6.61
C LEU A 148 36.51 -21.05 5.66
N GLY A 149 35.39 -21.77 5.52
CA GLY A 149 35.34 -23.03 4.79
C GLY A 149 36.20 -24.13 5.44
N VAL A 150 36.22 -24.20 6.78
CA VAL A 150 37.02 -25.18 7.53
C VAL A 150 36.13 -26.10 8.37
N SER A 151 36.66 -27.28 8.71
CA SER A 151 35.98 -28.26 9.56
C SER A 151 36.99 -29.20 10.21
N ALA A 152 36.51 -30.16 11.01
CA ALA A 152 37.37 -31.22 11.54
C ALA A 152 38.03 -32.09 10.44
N SER A 153 37.49 -32.11 9.22
CA SER A 153 38.02 -32.88 8.10
C SER A 153 38.69 -32.02 7.01
N ASP A 154 38.47 -30.71 7.02
CA ASP A 154 38.97 -29.78 6.01
C ASP A 154 39.69 -28.63 6.69
N ASN A 155 41.02 -28.61 6.58
CA ASN A 155 41.91 -27.71 7.31
C ASN A 155 41.68 -27.71 8.85
N PRO A 156 41.88 -28.85 9.55
CA PRO A 156 41.63 -28.94 10.99
C PRO A 156 42.57 -28.03 11.79
N VAL A 157 42.09 -27.54 12.94
CA VAL A 157 42.91 -26.78 13.90
C VAL A 157 44.09 -27.61 14.40
N PHE A 158 43.88 -28.90 14.67
CA PHE A 158 44.94 -29.80 15.10
C PHE A 158 45.74 -30.29 13.90
N ASP A 159 46.98 -29.82 13.78
CA ASP A 159 47.85 -30.06 12.64
C ASP A 159 49.29 -29.76 13.06
N LYS A 160 50.20 -30.69 12.78
CA LYS A 160 51.58 -30.66 13.30
C LYS A 160 52.61 -30.49 12.20
N GLU A 161 53.80 -30.02 12.57
CA GLU A 161 54.97 -29.93 11.69
C GLU A 161 54.81 -28.99 10.48
N LEU A 162 53.94 -27.99 10.60
CA LEU A 162 53.71 -26.97 9.55
C LEU A 162 54.94 -26.07 9.33
N ILE A 163 55.78 -25.90 10.36
CA ILE A 163 57.03 -25.15 10.32
C ILE A 163 58.12 -26.00 11.00
N LYS A 164 59.32 -26.04 10.40
CA LYS A 164 60.52 -26.64 11.02
C LYS A 164 61.25 -25.55 11.83
N PHE A 165 60.78 -25.31 13.06
CA PHE A 165 61.25 -24.23 13.94
C PHE A 165 62.75 -24.32 14.24
N ASP A 166 63.26 -25.53 14.47
CA ASP A 166 64.67 -25.84 14.67
C ASP A 166 65.55 -25.33 13.51
N LYS A 167 65.17 -25.66 12.26
CA LYS A 167 65.90 -25.25 11.07
C LYS A 167 65.78 -23.76 10.78
N ALA A 168 64.59 -23.20 11.00
CA ALA A 168 64.35 -21.77 10.85
C ALA A 168 65.21 -20.99 11.85
N MET A 169 65.23 -21.42 13.12
CA MET A 169 66.01 -20.78 14.17
C MET A 169 67.51 -21.00 14.01
N GLU A 170 67.97 -22.18 13.57
CA GLU A 170 69.36 -22.42 13.19
C GLU A 170 69.83 -21.45 12.10
N THR A 171 69.01 -21.25 11.06
CA THR A 171 69.30 -20.29 9.99
C THR A 171 69.41 -18.87 10.55
N MET A 172 68.49 -18.48 11.44
CA MET A 172 68.49 -17.16 12.06
C MET A 172 69.66 -16.95 13.03
N ARG A 173 70.09 -17.97 13.78
CA ARG A 173 71.31 -17.93 14.62
C ARG A 173 72.56 -17.72 13.79
N ASN A 174 72.70 -18.47 12.69
CA ASN A 174 73.83 -18.32 11.77
C ASN A 174 73.82 -16.92 11.15
N SER A 175 72.67 -16.44 10.70
CA SER A 175 72.55 -15.08 10.16
C SER A 175 72.88 -14.02 11.21
N SER A 176 72.39 -14.16 12.43
CA SER A 176 72.66 -13.24 13.54
C SER A 176 74.15 -13.14 13.86
N LEU A 177 74.85 -14.28 13.88
CA LEU A 177 76.31 -14.35 14.09
C LEU A 177 77.11 -13.83 12.90
N GLU A 178 76.71 -14.09 11.66
CA GLU A 178 77.40 -13.54 10.49
C GLU A 178 77.22 -12.02 10.39
N ILE A 179 76.01 -11.53 10.71
CA ILE A 179 75.70 -10.11 10.75
C ILE A 179 76.57 -9.36 11.78
N SER A 180 76.84 -9.97 12.94
CA SER A 180 77.64 -9.34 14.00
C SER A 180 79.13 -9.18 13.67
N LYS A 181 79.64 -9.92 12.68
CA LYS A 181 81.02 -9.80 12.19
C LYS A 181 81.25 -8.59 11.29
N ASN A 182 80.18 -7.93 10.82
CA ASN A 182 80.31 -6.74 9.97
C ASN A 182 80.92 -5.58 10.75
N LYS A 183 81.79 -4.82 10.07
CA LYS A 183 82.43 -3.65 10.67
C LYS A 183 81.40 -2.55 10.89
N GLN A 184 81.60 -1.75 11.94
CA GLN A 184 80.79 -0.56 12.17
C GLN A 184 80.89 0.39 10.97
N THR A 185 79.73 0.77 10.44
CA THR A 185 79.59 1.71 9.32
C THR A 185 78.68 2.88 9.64
N ALA A 186 77.89 2.79 10.72
CA ALA A 186 77.10 3.93 11.21
C ALA A 186 78.04 5.02 11.77
N GLU A 187 77.90 6.25 11.28
CA GLU A 187 78.63 7.42 11.78
C GLU A 187 77.94 7.98 13.03
N LEU A 188 78.69 8.21 14.11
CA LEU A 188 78.15 8.67 15.40
C LEU A 188 78.72 10.05 15.77
N THR A 189 77.84 10.93 16.25
CA THR A 189 78.21 12.24 16.80
C THR A 189 77.51 12.50 18.13
N ASP A 190 78.05 13.41 18.94
CA ASP A 190 77.37 13.91 20.15
C ASP A 190 76.14 14.78 19.79
N ALA A 191 75.43 15.27 20.81
CA ALA A 191 74.25 16.14 20.63
C ALA A 191 74.51 17.40 19.79
N ASN A 192 75.77 17.88 19.71
CA ASN A 192 76.17 19.06 18.96
C ASN A 192 76.67 18.71 17.54
N GLY A 193 76.62 17.44 17.12
CA GLY A 193 77.07 17.00 15.80
C GLY A 193 78.59 16.77 15.71
N LYS A 194 79.30 16.64 16.85
CA LYS A 194 80.75 16.39 16.86
C LYS A 194 81.06 14.88 16.99
N PRO A 195 81.94 14.31 16.15
CA PRO A 195 82.38 12.90 16.31
C PRO A 195 83.06 12.64 17.66
N PHE A 196 82.88 11.44 18.23
CA PHE A 196 83.49 11.01 19.50
C PHE A 196 84.12 9.60 19.40
N ASP A 197 84.97 9.24 20.36
CA ASP A 197 85.57 7.89 20.44
C ASP A 197 84.52 6.89 20.97
N VAL A 198 84.27 5.83 20.21
CA VAL A 198 83.31 4.74 20.52
C VAL A 198 83.68 3.88 21.75
N LYS A 199 84.64 4.35 22.56
CA LYS A 199 84.96 3.84 23.90
C LYS A 199 84.38 4.69 25.04
N ASN A 200 83.86 5.89 24.74
CA ASN A 200 83.32 6.84 25.71
C ASN A 200 82.02 7.47 25.17
N TYR A 201 80.93 6.71 25.23
CA TYR A 201 79.63 7.19 24.74
C TYR A 201 79.08 8.35 25.59
N PRO A 202 78.65 9.47 24.98
CA PRO A 202 77.90 10.50 25.68
C PRO A 202 76.46 10.04 25.96
N ASP A 203 75.79 10.71 26.90
CA ASP A 203 74.39 10.42 27.27
C ASP A 203 73.39 10.59 26.10
N GLN A 204 73.73 11.44 25.12
CA GLN A 204 72.96 11.66 23.90
C GLN A 204 73.83 11.45 22.66
N VAL A 205 73.40 10.54 21.79
CA VAL A 205 74.11 10.16 20.56
C VAL A 205 73.25 10.46 19.34
N LYS A 206 73.84 10.99 18.27
CA LYS A 206 73.19 11.13 16.97
C LYS A 206 73.82 10.16 15.96
N ILE A 207 72.97 9.43 15.25
CA ILE A 207 73.35 8.46 14.22
C ILE A 207 73.13 9.09 12.85
N LYS A 208 74.15 9.02 12.00
CA LYS A 208 74.07 9.36 10.59
C LYS A 208 74.19 8.10 9.74
N LEU A 209 73.20 7.91 8.88
CA LEU A 209 73.08 6.75 8.01
C LEU A 209 73.47 7.11 6.57
N ALA A 210 74.32 6.28 5.97
CA ALA A 210 74.66 6.31 4.55
C ALA A 210 73.73 5.38 3.75
N ILE A 211 73.68 5.56 2.42
CA ILE A 211 72.98 4.63 1.53
C ILE A 211 73.64 3.25 1.65
N GLY A 212 72.84 2.22 1.88
CA GLY A 212 73.27 0.85 2.14
C GLY A 212 72.89 0.36 3.55
N VAL A 213 73.60 -0.67 4.01
CA VAL A 213 73.44 -1.20 5.38
C VAL A 213 74.43 -0.50 6.32
N ASN A 214 73.90 0.05 7.41
CA ASN A 214 74.64 0.75 8.45
C ASN A 214 74.71 -0.13 9.70
N TYR A 215 75.90 -0.59 10.07
CA TYR A 215 76.12 -1.40 11.25
C TYR A 215 76.58 -0.52 12.41
N LEU A 216 75.89 -0.60 13.55
CA LEU A 216 76.29 -0.04 14.84
C LEU A 216 76.68 -1.20 15.76
N ASN A 217 77.95 -1.31 16.11
CA ASN A 217 78.46 -2.37 16.99
C ASN A 217 78.68 -1.79 18.39
N ILE A 218 77.94 -2.26 19.39
CA ILE A 218 77.93 -1.67 20.73
C ILE A 218 77.86 -2.74 21.81
N THR A 219 78.54 -2.52 22.95
CA THR A 219 78.41 -3.42 24.11
C THR A 219 77.11 -3.13 24.85
N GLY A 220 76.54 -4.12 25.54
CA GLY A 220 75.34 -3.91 26.35
C GLY A 220 75.52 -2.84 27.44
N ASN A 221 76.72 -2.72 28.01
CA ASN A 221 77.02 -1.70 29.01
C ASN A 221 77.00 -0.29 28.42
N ASP A 222 77.62 -0.11 27.26
CA ASP A 222 77.63 1.18 26.56
C ASP A 222 76.22 1.56 26.09
N LEU A 223 75.46 0.59 25.56
CA LEU A 223 74.08 0.79 25.14
C LEU A 223 73.19 1.28 26.29
N ASN A 224 73.37 0.71 27.49
CA ASN A 224 72.62 1.12 28.69
C ASN A 224 73.12 2.44 29.32
N SER A 225 74.26 2.96 28.89
CA SER A 225 74.80 4.25 29.38
C SER A 225 74.24 5.46 28.62
N ILE A 226 73.55 5.22 27.50
CA ILE A 226 72.99 6.24 26.62
C ILE A 226 71.50 6.41 26.92
N SER A 227 71.05 7.63 27.16
CA SER A 227 69.64 7.93 27.43
C SER A 227 68.84 8.20 26.15
N VAL A 228 69.46 8.74 25.10
CA VAL A 228 68.78 9.12 23.85
C VAL A 228 69.65 8.84 22.63
N PHE A 229 69.06 8.20 21.60
CA PHE A 229 69.59 8.32 20.24
C PHE A 229 68.67 9.17 19.36
N THR A 230 69.28 9.96 18.48
CA THR A 230 68.61 10.73 17.43
C THR A 230 69.21 10.39 16.07
N PHE A 231 68.51 10.75 14.98
CA PHE A 231 68.92 10.44 13.61
C PHE A 231 69.09 11.70 12.77
N GLU A 232 70.18 11.78 12.00
CA GLU A 232 70.34 12.82 10.97
C GLU A 232 69.54 12.46 9.71
N ASN A 233 69.71 11.22 9.24
CA ASN A 233 68.86 10.60 8.22
C ASN A 233 68.09 9.45 8.88
N LYS A 234 66.80 9.33 8.57
CA LYS A 234 65.95 8.28 9.16
C LYS A 234 66.19 6.93 8.46
N PRO A 235 66.07 5.80 9.17
CA PRO A 235 66.09 4.49 8.54
C PRO A 235 64.99 4.33 7.49
N ASP A 236 65.35 3.82 6.31
CA ASP A 236 64.40 3.53 5.22
C ASP A 236 64.95 2.38 4.34
N ALA A 237 64.31 2.13 3.19
CA ALA A 237 64.71 1.06 2.27
C ALA A 237 66.13 1.22 1.70
N ASP A 238 66.65 2.45 1.67
CA ASP A 238 67.99 2.76 1.19
C ASP A 238 68.99 2.98 2.33
N HIS A 239 68.53 3.23 3.56
CA HIS A 239 69.34 3.52 4.76
C HIS A 239 69.03 2.53 5.90
N VAL A 240 69.34 1.25 5.70
CA VAL A 240 69.01 0.20 6.66
C VAL A 240 69.94 0.26 7.88
N LEU A 241 69.40 0.16 9.10
CA LEU A 241 70.18 0.15 10.35
C LEU A 241 70.17 -1.24 11.00
N VAL A 242 71.35 -1.74 11.32
CA VAL A 242 71.56 -2.95 12.12
C VAL A 242 72.37 -2.59 13.35
N VAL A 243 71.80 -2.78 14.53
CA VAL A 243 72.46 -2.59 15.83
C VAL A 243 72.92 -3.95 16.36
N ASN A 244 74.20 -4.25 16.25
CA ASN A 244 74.82 -5.45 16.79
C ASN A 244 75.19 -5.23 18.26
N ILE A 245 74.56 -6.00 19.14
CA ILE A 245 74.69 -5.81 20.59
C ILE A 245 75.49 -6.95 21.18
N ASP A 246 76.69 -6.64 21.67
CA ASP A 246 77.52 -7.57 22.44
C ASP A 246 77.07 -7.56 23.92
N ALA A 247 76.22 -8.52 24.28
CA ALA A 247 75.67 -8.64 25.62
C ALA A 247 75.52 -10.11 26.01
N ASN A 248 76.67 -10.75 26.28
CA ASN A 248 76.76 -12.16 26.57
C ASN A 248 75.97 -12.59 27.83
N LYS A 249 75.33 -13.75 27.78
CA LYS A 249 74.50 -14.35 28.84
C LYS A 249 73.25 -13.51 29.15
N THR A 250 73.15 -12.93 30.36
CA THR A 250 71.99 -12.17 30.80
C THR A 250 72.20 -10.69 30.58
N PHE A 251 71.31 -10.06 29.83
CA PHE A 251 71.32 -8.62 29.60
C PHE A 251 70.01 -7.99 30.07
N ASN A 252 70.12 -6.99 30.94
CA ASN A 252 68.99 -6.15 31.34
C ASN A 252 69.01 -4.91 30.46
N TRP A 253 68.28 -4.95 29.35
CA TRP A 253 68.24 -3.85 28.40
C TRP A 253 67.33 -2.76 28.92
N LYS A 254 67.92 -1.61 29.28
CA LYS A 254 67.18 -0.39 29.55
C LYS A 254 66.92 0.30 28.22
N VAL A 255 65.69 0.23 27.73
CA VAL A 255 65.35 0.80 26.42
C VAL A 255 65.54 2.31 26.49
N TRP A 256 66.44 2.83 25.64
CA TRP A 256 66.73 4.25 25.49
C TRP A 256 65.63 4.95 24.67
N ASN A 257 65.54 6.28 24.78
CA ASN A 257 64.55 7.06 24.02
C ASN A 257 64.97 7.20 22.55
N GLN A 258 64.12 6.71 21.64
CA GLN A 258 64.39 6.66 20.20
C GLN A 258 63.79 7.86 19.45
N ALA A 259 64.27 9.06 19.80
CA ALA A 259 63.63 10.29 19.37
C ALA A 259 63.76 10.54 17.84
N GLY A 260 62.62 10.81 17.21
CA GLY A 260 62.54 11.26 15.80
C GLY A 260 62.27 10.16 14.76
N ILE A 261 62.19 8.90 15.19
CA ILE A 261 61.76 7.74 14.38
C ILE A 261 60.48 7.14 14.99
N GLY A 262 59.70 6.44 14.16
CA GLY A 262 58.48 5.75 14.58
C GLY A 262 58.23 4.51 13.71
N ILE A 263 57.01 3.94 13.81
CA ILE A 263 56.63 2.69 13.15
C ILE A 263 56.99 2.58 11.65
N ASP A 264 56.93 3.67 10.88
CA ASP A 264 57.28 3.67 9.44
C ASP A 264 58.76 3.34 9.17
N GLN A 265 59.65 3.63 10.13
CA GLN A 265 61.09 3.35 10.03
C GLN A 265 61.44 1.95 10.55
N CYS A 266 60.60 1.37 11.41
CA CYS A 266 60.88 0.13 12.13
C CYS A 266 61.16 -1.10 11.26
N PRO A 267 60.51 -1.29 10.07
CA PRO A 267 60.85 -2.37 9.16
C PRO A 267 62.30 -2.35 8.65
N PHE A 268 63.04 -1.26 8.90
CA PHE A 268 64.43 -1.03 8.45
C PHE A 268 65.43 -0.99 9.61
N ILE A 269 65.00 -1.31 10.85
CA ILE A 269 65.84 -1.33 12.05
C ILE A 269 65.87 -2.75 12.65
N LEU A 270 67.08 -3.29 12.83
CA LEU A 270 67.30 -4.61 13.42
C LEU A 270 68.18 -4.52 14.67
N TYR A 271 67.64 -4.89 15.84
CA TYR A 271 68.41 -5.07 17.08
C TYR A 271 68.89 -6.52 17.16
N ASN A 272 70.15 -6.76 16.81
CA ASN A 272 70.75 -8.07 16.71
C ASN A 272 71.50 -8.45 18.00
N PHE A 273 70.84 -9.22 18.86
CA PHE A 273 71.40 -9.79 20.09
C PHE A 273 72.02 -11.16 19.80
N TYR A 274 73.23 -11.15 19.23
CA TYR A 274 73.84 -12.34 18.63
C TYR A 274 74.48 -13.31 19.64
N ASN A 275 74.64 -12.93 20.91
CA ASN A 275 75.25 -13.76 21.95
C ASN A 275 74.52 -13.72 23.30
N THR A 276 73.30 -13.16 23.35
CA THR A 276 72.49 -13.07 24.57
C THR A 276 71.67 -14.34 24.76
N GLU A 277 71.76 -14.95 25.95
CA GLU A 277 70.98 -16.14 26.34
C GLU A 277 69.71 -15.76 27.11
N THR A 278 69.72 -14.62 27.80
CA THR A 278 68.55 -14.10 28.54
C THR A 278 68.47 -12.59 28.35
N LEU A 279 67.40 -12.13 27.70
CA LEU A 279 67.16 -10.71 27.46
C LEU A 279 66.01 -10.23 28.35
N LYS A 280 66.30 -9.36 29.31
CA LYS A 280 65.29 -8.70 30.13
C LYS A 280 65.09 -7.27 29.62
N ILE A 281 63.91 -7.00 29.06
CA ILE A 281 63.54 -5.68 28.55
C ILE A 281 62.93 -4.86 29.71
N GLU A 282 63.60 -3.77 30.07
CA GLU A 282 63.29 -2.89 31.20
C GLU A 282 63.17 -1.41 30.75
N GLY A 283 62.65 -0.55 31.62
CA GLY A 283 62.42 0.87 31.32
C GLY A 283 61.01 1.14 30.77
N ASP A 284 60.75 2.32 30.24
CA ASP A 284 59.42 2.79 29.84
C ASP A 284 59.38 3.38 28.42
N ASN A 285 60.45 3.20 27.63
CA ASN A 285 60.52 3.63 26.23
C ASN A 285 60.11 2.52 25.26
N THR A 286 59.53 2.93 24.13
CA THR A 286 59.17 2.09 22.98
C THR A 286 60.42 1.57 22.28
N ILE A 287 60.37 0.33 21.79
CA ILE A 287 61.40 -0.24 20.92
C ILE A 287 60.97 -0.02 19.46
N GLU A 288 61.66 0.88 18.74
CA GLU A 288 61.39 1.16 17.32
C GLU A 288 62.25 0.24 16.44
N GLY A 289 61.77 -0.98 16.18
CA GLY A 289 62.46 -1.96 15.33
C GLY A 289 62.33 -3.40 15.79
N THR A 290 62.90 -4.31 15.00
CA THR A 290 62.82 -5.75 15.26
C THR A 290 63.82 -6.20 16.33
N VAL A 291 63.32 -6.89 17.36
CA VAL A 291 64.13 -7.56 18.39
C VAL A 291 64.53 -8.95 17.87
N PHE A 292 65.78 -9.06 17.41
CA PHE A 292 66.33 -10.28 16.83
C PHE A 292 67.31 -10.93 17.80
N ALA A 293 66.81 -11.86 18.63
CA ALA A 293 67.56 -12.50 19.70
C ALA A 293 67.40 -14.04 19.65
N PRO A 294 67.84 -14.71 18.58
CA PRO A 294 67.55 -16.13 18.30
C PRO A 294 68.17 -17.15 19.30
N LEU A 295 68.94 -16.67 20.27
CA LEU A 295 69.53 -17.46 21.37
C LEU A 295 68.90 -17.15 22.74
N ALA A 296 68.02 -16.15 22.82
CA ALA A 296 67.57 -15.61 24.10
C ALA A 296 66.20 -16.09 24.54
N ASP A 297 66.07 -16.39 25.84
CA ASP A 297 64.78 -16.28 26.54
C ASP A 297 64.50 -14.80 26.84
N ILE A 298 63.39 -14.27 26.33
CA ILE A 298 63.06 -12.84 26.35
C ILE A 298 61.98 -12.57 27.40
N TYR A 299 62.29 -11.67 28.35
CA TYR A 299 61.40 -11.28 29.44
C TYR A 299 61.08 -9.79 29.38
N LYS A 300 59.83 -9.45 29.09
CA LYS A 300 59.30 -8.08 29.12
C LYS A 300 58.30 -7.92 30.27
N LYS A 301 58.84 -7.98 31.49
CA LYS A 301 58.06 -7.89 32.75
C LYS A 301 57.99 -6.49 33.35
N LYS A 302 59.01 -5.67 33.08
CA LYS A 302 59.17 -4.35 33.70
C LYS A 302 59.04 -3.19 32.73
N ASN A 303 58.97 -3.47 31.43
CA ASN A 303 58.74 -2.45 30.42
C ASN A 303 57.28 -2.44 29.98
N SER A 304 56.65 -1.26 30.10
CA SER A 304 55.23 -1.04 29.79
C SER A 304 54.96 -0.42 28.42
N ALA A 305 56.00 -0.06 27.66
CA ALA A 305 55.87 0.56 26.35
C ALA A 305 55.77 -0.47 25.22
N ASN A 306 55.55 0.00 23.99
CA ASN A 306 55.32 -0.86 22.84
C ASN A 306 56.62 -1.44 22.26
N ILE A 307 56.50 -2.54 21.52
CA ILE A 307 57.52 -3.00 20.57
C ILE A 307 56.94 -2.77 19.17
N GLU A 308 57.54 -1.87 18.42
CA GLU A 308 57.13 -1.49 17.07
C GLU A 308 57.87 -2.36 16.04
N GLY A 309 57.82 -3.69 16.21
CA GLY A 309 58.60 -4.59 15.35
C GLY A 309 58.44 -6.07 15.70
N GLN A 310 59.13 -6.90 14.94
CA GLN A 310 59.10 -8.36 15.12
C GLN A 310 59.92 -8.79 16.35
N ILE A 311 59.52 -9.89 16.99
CA ILE A 311 60.21 -10.49 18.14
C ILE A 311 60.60 -11.92 17.78
N ILE A 312 61.90 -12.20 17.78
CA ILE A 312 62.45 -13.51 17.45
C ILE A 312 63.36 -13.98 18.57
N GLY A 313 63.08 -15.15 19.15
CA GLY A 313 63.89 -15.73 20.22
C GLY A 313 63.55 -17.17 20.57
N LEU A 314 64.09 -17.66 21.70
CA LEU A 314 63.77 -18.98 22.23
C LEU A 314 62.38 -18.96 22.86
N SER A 315 62.17 -18.04 23.81
CA SER A 315 60.92 -17.90 24.54
C SER A 315 60.57 -16.43 24.74
N PHE A 316 59.28 -16.14 24.97
CA PHE A 316 58.83 -14.77 25.25
C PHE A 316 57.81 -14.74 26.39
N GLU A 317 58.03 -13.85 27.34
CA GLU A 317 57.10 -13.58 28.44
C GLU A 317 56.83 -12.07 28.53
N GLN A 318 55.55 -11.69 28.48
CA GLN A 318 55.11 -10.31 28.43
C GLN A 318 54.03 -10.03 29.49
N ASP A 319 54.23 -8.96 30.27
CA ASP A 319 53.27 -8.49 31.26
C ASP A 319 52.64 -7.11 30.92
N ALA A 320 53.23 -6.33 30.02
CA ALA A 320 52.77 -4.97 29.66
C ALA A 320 53.18 -4.54 28.23
N GLY A 321 52.50 -3.53 27.67
CA GLY A 321 52.78 -2.93 26.35
C GLY A 321 52.27 -3.73 25.15
N GLU A 322 52.10 -3.10 24.00
CA GLU A 322 51.60 -3.73 22.76
C GLU A 322 52.76 -4.16 21.83
N ASN A 323 52.53 -5.13 20.94
CA ASN A 323 53.48 -5.48 19.89
C ASN A 323 52.90 -5.15 18.51
N HIS A 324 53.41 -4.12 17.84
CA HIS A 324 52.95 -3.67 16.53
C HIS A 324 53.60 -4.46 15.41
N HIS A 325 52.93 -4.55 14.25
CA HIS A 325 53.37 -5.41 13.16
C HIS A 325 54.25 -4.68 12.14
N ALA A 326 55.56 -4.62 12.43
CA ALA A 326 56.57 -4.01 11.57
C ALA A 326 57.78 -4.95 11.36
N PRO A 327 57.62 -6.08 10.64
CA PRO A 327 58.69 -7.04 10.46
C PRO A 327 59.84 -6.49 9.62
N PHE A 328 61.08 -6.79 10.04
CA PHE A 328 62.28 -6.43 9.28
C PHE A 328 62.27 -7.12 7.92
N SER A 329 62.14 -6.36 6.85
CA SER A 329 62.02 -6.88 5.48
C SER A 329 63.26 -6.71 4.56
N PRO A 330 64.27 -5.84 4.87
CA PRO A 330 65.44 -5.68 4.02
C PRO A 330 66.26 -6.95 3.82
N ASP A 331 66.62 -7.21 2.56
CA ASP A 331 67.68 -8.15 2.20
C ASP A 331 69.03 -7.43 2.30
N LEU A 332 69.80 -7.76 3.35
CA LEU A 332 71.07 -7.11 3.66
C LEU A 332 72.13 -7.29 2.56
N SER A 333 71.95 -8.20 1.61
CA SER A 333 72.88 -8.43 0.49
C SER A 333 72.58 -7.59 -0.77
N ARG A 334 71.47 -6.83 -0.79
CA ARG A 334 70.98 -6.10 -1.98
C ARG A 334 70.67 -4.62 -1.76
N VAL A 335 70.81 -4.13 -0.53
CA VAL A 335 70.52 -2.73 -0.18
C VAL A 335 71.43 -1.80 -1.00
N GLY A 336 70.81 -0.89 -1.78
CA GLY A 336 71.51 0.12 -2.57
C GLY A 336 71.91 -0.25 -4.00
N ASN A 337 71.50 -1.39 -4.59
CA ASN A 337 71.96 -1.76 -5.94
C ASN A 337 70.97 -2.47 -6.89
N CYS A 338 69.71 -2.04 -6.98
CA CYS A 338 68.89 -2.32 -8.18
C CYS A 338 67.59 -1.49 -8.32
N SER A 339 67.13 -1.24 -9.56
CA SER A 339 65.84 -0.61 -9.87
C SER A 339 64.74 -1.61 -10.29
N LYS A 340 63.52 -1.41 -9.78
CA LYS A 340 62.31 -2.17 -10.15
C LYS A 340 61.93 -1.90 -11.62
N PRO A 341 61.22 -2.83 -12.31
CA PRO A 341 60.86 -2.63 -13.71
C PRO A 341 59.91 -1.44 -13.85
N ALA A 342 60.14 -0.57 -14.84
CA ALA A 342 59.19 0.51 -15.15
C ALA A 342 57.95 -0.08 -15.86
N VAL A 343 56.78 0.07 -15.25
CA VAL A 343 55.50 -0.42 -15.80
C VAL A 343 54.56 0.77 -15.97
N PRO A 344 54.12 1.10 -17.20
CA PRO A 344 53.18 2.19 -17.43
C PRO A 344 51.78 1.81 -16.94
N ALA A 345 50.88 2.80 -16.81
CA ALA A 345 49.50 2.56 -16.37
C ALA A 345 48.72 1.64 -17.34
N ILE A 346 47.73 0.93 -16.81
CA ILE A 346 46.85 0.05 -17.60
C ILE A 346 45.94 0.89 -18.51
N THR A 347 45.94 0.58 -19.81
CA THR A 347 45.08 1.22 -20.83
C THR A 347 43.84 0.38 -21.13
N GLY A 348 42.80 0.97 -21.73
CA GLY A 348 41.50 0.33 -22.03
C GLY A 348 40.30 1.01 -21.36
N ALA A 349 39.10 0.45 -21.50
CA ALA A 349 37.90 0.98 -20.85
C ALA A 349 37.96 0.81 -19.31
N ALA A 350 37.28 1.68 -18.56
CA ALA A 350 37.19 1.61 -17.09
C ALA A 350 35.85 1.02 -16.61
N SER A 351 34.96 0.65 -17.53
CA SER A 351 33.65 0.07 -17.21
C SER A 351 33.25 -0.99 -18.22
N VAL A 352 32.49 -1.97 -17.75
CA VAL A 352 31.97 -3.09 -18.56
C VAL A 352 30.56 -3.43 -18.09
N CYS A 353 29.72 -3.93 -19.00
CA CYS A 353 28.40 -4.42 -18.62
C CYS A 353 28.48 -5.87 -18.11
N ARG A 354 27.58 -6.25 -17.21
CA ARG A 354 27.44 -7.66 -16.81
C ARG A 354 27.26 -8.54 -18.05
N SER A 355 28.00 -9.65 -18.09
CA SER A 355 28.07 -10.59 -19.21
C SER A 355 28.66 -10.04 -20.51
N ALA A 356 29.20 -8.82 -20.49
CA ALA A 356 30.03 -8.27 -21.57
C ALA A 356 31.52 -8.34 -21.19
N SER A 357 32.37 -8.13 -22.19
CA SER A 357 33.82 -8.12 -22.03
C SER A 357 34.43 -6.83 -22.57
N ILE A 358 35.49 -6.37 -21.92
CA ILE A 358 36.39 -5.33 -22.44
C ILE A 358 37.82 -5.87 -22.47
N THR A 359 38.70 -5.19 -23.19
CA THR A 359 40.13 -5.54 -23.22
C THR A 359 40.94 -4.45 -22.55
N LEU A 360 41.79 -4.85 -21.62
CA LEU A 360 42.83 -4.01 -21.03
C LEU A 360 44.18 -4.37 -21.63
N ALA A 361 45.09 -3.41 -21.66
CA ALA A 361 46.42 -3.60 -22.20
C ALA A 361 47.50 -2.91 -21.36
N ASN A 362 48.69 -3.52 -21.34
CA ASN A 362 49.92 -2.95 -20.82
C ASN A 362 51.07 -3.31 -21.77
N THR A 363 51.97 -2.37 -22.04
CA THR A 363 53.05 -2.55 -23.01
C THR A 363 54.29 -3.22 -22.42
N THR A 364 54.42 -3.33 -21.10
CA THR A 364 55.54 -4.06 -20.47
C THR A 364 55.27 -5.57 -20.55
N ALA A 365 56.14 -6.31 -21.24
CA ALA A 365 56.00 -7.74 -21.46
C ALA A 365 56.08 -8.57 -20.17
N SER A 366 55.52 -9.79 -20.21
CA SER A 366 55.61 -10.80 -19.15
C SER A 366 54.97 -10.42 -17.80
N GLY A 367 54.06 -9.43 -17.78
CA GLY A 367 53.29 -9.11 -16.58
C GLY A 367 52.11 -10.04 -16.36
N ILE A 368 51.69 -10.15 -15.10
CA ILE A 368 50.60 -11.01 -14.66
C ILE A 368 49.38 -10.14 -14.34
N TRP A 369 48.26 -10.45 -15.00
CA TRP A 369 46.97 -9.86 -14.69
C TRP A 369 46.32 -10.54 -13.48
N SER A 370 45.73 -9.74 -12.60
CA SER A 370 44.91 -10.25 -11.50
C SER A 370 43.74 -9.31 -11.21
N SER A 371 42.69 -9.86 -10.59
CA SER A 371 41.51 -9.12 -10.14
C SER A 371 41.44 -9.18 -8.62
N SER A 372 41.12 -8.07 -7.97
CA SER A 372 40.88 -8.04 -6.53
C SER A 372 39.61 -8.80 -6.13
N ASN A 373 38.65 -8.97 -7.05
CA ASN A 373 37.41 -9.71 -6.80
C ASN A 373 36.86 -10.37 -8.07
N THR A 374 37.15 -11.67 -8.22
CA THR A 374 36.70 -12.47 -9.37
C THR A 374 35.20 -12.76 -9.37
N ALA A 375 34.47 -12.57 -8.28
CA ALA A 375 33.02 -12.66 -8.26
C ALA A 375 32.35 -11.45 -8.92
N ILE A 376 33.05 -10.31 -9.01
CA ILE A 376 32.58 -9.08 -9.67
C ILE A 376 33.16 -8.99 -11.08
N VAL A 377 34.48 -9.15 -11.24
CA VAL A 377 35.20 -9.04 -12.52
C VAL A 377 36.29 -10.10 -12.62
N THR A 378 36.33 -10.82 -13.73
CA THR A 378 37.49 -11.69 -14.06
C THR A 378 38.39 -11.03 -15.09
N VAL A 379 39.68 -11.36 -15.07
CA VAL A 379 40.66 -10.96 -16.10
C VAL A 379 41.46 -12.17 -16.53
N SER A 380 41.63 -12.36 -17.85
CA SER A 380 42.44 -13.42 -18.43
C SER A 380 43.92 -13.01 -18.54
N ALA A 381 44.80 -13.98 -18.82
CA ALA A 381 46.22 -13.71 -19.08
C ALA A 381 46.46 -12.75 -20.27
N GLY A 382 45.51 -12.67 -21.21
CA GLY A 382 45.55 -11.73 -22.34
C GLY A 382 44.94 -10.36 -22.06
N GLY A 383 44.58 -10.04 -20.82
CA GLY A 383 43.96 -8.75 -20.47
C GLY A 383 42.48 -8.62 -20.83
N VAL A 384 41.81 -9.70 -21.26
CA VAL A 384 40.35 -9.70 -21.47
C VAL A 384 39.65 -9.75 -20.13
N VAL A 385 38.80 -8.77 -19.88
CA VAL A 385 38.06 -8.56 -18.63
C VAL A 385 36.58 -8.85 -18.84
N ASN A 386 35.99 -9.73 -18.04
CA ASN A 386 34.55 -10.07 -18.10
C ASN A 386 33.82 -9.58 -16.83
N GLY A 387 32.73 -8.84 -17.02
CA GLY A 387 31.87 -8.40 -15.93
C GLY A 387 30.91 -9.51 -15.47
N ILE A 388 30.91 -9.84 -14.19
CA ILE A 388 30.11 -10.94 -13.61
C ILE A 388 28.95 -10.44 -12.75
N ALA A 389 29.23 -9.52 -11.83
CA ALA A 389 28.24 -8.95 -10.91
C ALA A 389 28.44 -7.45 -10.74
N ALA A 390 27.39 -6.71 -10.35
CA ALA A 390 27.49 -5.28 -10.12
C ALA A 390 28.50 -4.96 -9.01
N GLY A 391 29.32 -3.94 -9.22
CA GLY A 391 30.31 -3.50 -8.25
C GLY A 391 31.58 -2.97 -8.90
N ILE A 392 32.57 -2.66 -8.08
CA ILE A 392 33.89 -2.21 -8.51
C ILE A 392 34.90 -3.29 -8.11
N ALA A 393 35.75 -3.67 -9.05
CA ALA A 393 36.91 -4.52 -8.78
C ALA A 393 38.15 -3.86 -9.39
N THR A 394 39.27 -3.97 -8.67
CA THR A 394 40.55 -3.43 -9.10
C THR A 394 41.28 -4.51 -9.90
N ILE A 395 41.58 -4.21 -11.15
CA ILE A 395 42.46 -5.04 -11.98
C ILE A 395 43.90 -4.57 -11.82
N SER A 396 44.79 -5.51 -11.55
CA SER A 396 46.22 -5.28 -11.35
C SER A 396 47.02 -5.93 -12.48
N TYR A 397 48.12 -5.28 -12.87
CA TYR A 397 49.12 -5.82 -13.77
C TYR A 397 50.49 -5.69 -13.12
N ALA A 398 51.12 -6.83 -12.82
CA ALA A 398 52.37 -6.89 -12.06
C ALA A 398 53.50 -7.46 -12.91
N VAL A 399 54.64 -6.76 -12.96
CA VAL A 399 55.86 -7.23 -13.63
C VAL A 399 56.96 -7.36 -12.60
N THR A 400 57.63 -8.52 -12.58
CA THR A 400 58.69 -8.84 -11.63
C THR A 400 60.00 -9.03 -12.36
N ASN A 401 61.07 -8.37 -11.89
CA ASN A 401 62.44 -8.70 -12.26
C ASN A 401 63.22 -9.14 -11.02
N SER A 402 64.53 -9.39 -11.16
CA SER A 402 65.42 -9.78 -10.07
C SER A 402 65.48 -8.78 -8.90
N CYS A 403 64.91 -7.60 -9.04
CA CYS A 403 65.04 -6.45 -8.14
C CYS A 403 63.73 -6.03 -7.50
N GLY A 404 62.63 -6.68 -7.88
CA GLY A 404 61.32 -6.50 -7.27
C GLY A 404 60.21 -6.47 -8.30
N THR A 405 59.00 -6.26 -7.78
CA THR A 405 57.77 -6.20 -8.56
C THR A 405 57.28 -4.77 -8.63
N THR A 406 56.91 -4.32 -9.83
CA THR A 406 56.11 -3.10 -10.03
C THR A 406 54.71 -3.52 -10.42
N THR A 407 53.72 -3.00 -9.69
CA THR A 407 52.30 -3.26 -9.92
C THR A 407 51.61 -1.95 -10.26
N VAL A 408 50.87 -1.93 -11.35
CA VAL A 408 49.92 -0.86 -11.68
C VAL A 408 48.51 -1.40 -11.58
N THR A 409 47.57 -0.53 -11.22
CA THR A 409 46.17 -0.92 -10.98
C THR A 409 45.21 -0.05 -11.80
N LYS A 410 44.01 -0.59 -12.01
CA LYS A 410 42.90 0.11 -12.63
C LYS A 410 41.59 -0.41 -12.09
N ASP A 411 40.76 0.48 -11.56
CA ASP A 411 39.42 0.12 -11.13
C ASP A 411 38.50 -0.08 -12.34
N ILE A 412 37.79 -1.20 -12.33
CA ILE A 412 36.79 -1.55 -13.32
C ILE A 412 35.43 -1.59 -12.64
N THR A 413 34.51 -0.75 -13.12
CA THR A 413 33.12 -0.76 -12.68
C THR A 413 32.29 -1.69 -13.57
N VAL A 414 31.62 -2.67 -12.96
CA VAL A 414 30.62 -3.50 -13.65
C VAL A 414 29.25 -2.87 -13.47
N ASN A 415 28.72 -2.36 -14.58
CA ASN A 415 27.38 -1.85 -14.65
C ASN A 415 26.40 -2.99 -15.02
N VAL A 416 25.19 -2.94 -14.48
CA VAL A 416 24.11 -3.88 -14.85
C VAL A 416 23.04 -3.14 -15.66
N PRO A 417 22.28 -3.85 -16.52
CA PRO A 417 21.10 -3.28 -17.13
C PRO A 417 20.16 -2.70 -16.06
N PRO A 418 19.46 -1.59 -16.35
CA PRO A 418 18.53 -1.00 -15.39
C PRO A 418 17.37 -1.98 -15.13
N SER A 419 16.88 -2.00 -13.88
CA SER A 419 15.61 -2.66 -13.53
C SER A 419 14.55 -1.58 -13.35
N VAL A 420 13.42 -1.72 -14.05
CA VAL A 420 12.29 -0.79 -13.96
C VAL A 420 11.21 -1.44 -13.10
N ALA A 421 10.69 -0.71 -12.11
CA ALA A 421 9.57 -1.15 -11.31
C ALA A 421 8.28 -1.17 -12.15
N ALA A 422 7.28 -1.93 -11.71
CA ALA A 422 5.96 -1.88 -12.33
C ALA A 422 5.38 -0.46 -12.24
N ILE A 423 4.72 -0.01 -13.31
CA ILE A 423 3.92 1.21 -13.29
C ILE A 423 2.68 0.94 -12.42
N THR A 424 2.33 1.87 -11.55
CA THR A 424 1.13 1.80 -10.70
C THR A 424 0.23 3.02 -10.93
N GLY A 425 -1.07 2.86 -10.73
CA GLY A 425 -2.08 3.90 -10.91
C GLY A 425 -3.38 3.34 -11.48
N SER A 426 -4.31 4.22 -11.86
CA SER A 426 -5.59 3.81 -12.46
C SER A 426 -5.40 3.33 -13.89
N ASN A 427 -5.96 2.16 -14.22
CA ASN A 427 -5.99 1.62 -15.58
C ASN A 427 -7.13 2.15 -16.45
N THR A 428 -7.92 3.09 -15.92
CA THR A 428 -9.01 3.74 -16.64
C THR A 428 -8.94 5.26 -16.49
N VAL A 429 -9.25 5.99 -17.55
CA VAL A 429 -9.39 7.45 -17.52
C VAL A 429 -10.64 7.87 -18.29
N CYS A 430 -11.37 8.85 -17.77
CA CYS A 430 -12.54 9.39 -18.44
C CYS A 430 -12.13 10.30 -19.61
N LEU A 431 -12.87 10.25 -20.71
CA LEU A 431 -12.63 11.11 -21.88
C LEU A 431 -12.53 12.59 -21.48
N GLY A 432 -11.42 13.21 -21.88
CA GLY A 432 -11.07 14.61 -21.62
C GLY A 432 -10.64 14.93 -20.19
N LEU A 433 -10.51 13.92 -19.31
CA LEU A 433 -9.99 14.04 -17.95
C LEU A 433 -8.61 13.40 -17.83
N THR A 434 -8.05 13.45 -16.62
CA THR A 434 -6.69 13.00 -16.33
C THR A 434 -6.66 11.87 -15.31
N ALA A 435 -5.68 10.97 -15.46
CA ALA A 435 -5.30 9.97 -14.47
C ALA A 435 -3.81 10.10 -14.15
N THR A 436 -3.39 9.74 -12.95
CA THR A 436 -1.97 9.79 -12.56
C THR A 436 -1.41 8.39 -12.43
N LEU A 437 -0.30 8.15 -13.13
CA LEU A 437 0.52 6.96 -13.03
C LEU A 437 1.83 7.31 -12.32
N SER A 438 2.39 6.32 -11.61
CA SER A 438 3.65 6.46 -10.92
C SER A 438 4.58 5.28 -11.21
N ASN A 439 5.88 5.51 -11.07
CA ASN A 439 6.90 4.47 -11.13
C ASN A 439 7.94 4.74 -10.04
N ALA A 440 8.33 3.70 -9.31
CA ALA A 440 9.29 3.83 -8.22
C ALA A 440 10.75 3.96 -8.72
N THR A 441 11.03 3.58 -9.97
CA THR A 441 12.36 3.76 -10.56
C THR A 441 12.54 5.21 -10.99
N ALA A 442 13.58 5.87 -10.50
CA ALA A 442 13.87 7.26 -10.84
C ALA A 442 14.35 7.44 -12.29
N SER A 443 14.24 8.66 -12.79
CA SER A 443 14.87 9.13 -14.04
C SER A 443 14.40 8.45 -15.34
N GLY A 444 13.30 7.71 -15.34
CA GLY A 444 12.69 7.18 -16.55
C GLY A 444 11.81 8.21 -17.29
N VAL A 445 11.56 7.92 -18.56
CA VAL A 445 10.77 8.74 -19.48
C VAL A 445 9.43 8.06 -19.73
N TRP A 446 8.35 8.84 -19.61
CA TRP A 446 6.99 8.41 -19.94
C TRP A 446 6.73 8.58 -21.43
N SER A 447 6.08 7.59 -22.03
CA SER A 447 5.60 7.64 -23.43
C SER A 447 4.29 6.88 -23.57
N SER A 448 3.55 7.13 -24.64
CA SER A 448 2.30 6.43 -24.96
C SER A 448 2.44 5.74 -26.32
N SER A 449 1.93 4.52 -26.43
CA SER A 449 1.84 3.81 -27.71
C SER A 449 0.87 4.45 -28.70
N ASN A 450 -0.07 5.28 -28.20
CA ASN A 450 -1.05 5.99 -29.02
C ASN A 450 -1.50 7.29 -28.33
N THR A 451 -0.83 8.40 -28.66
CA THR A 451 -1.13 9.73 -28.10
C THR A 451 -2.47 10.31 -28.55
N ALA A 452 -3.08 9.79 -29.62
CA ALA A 452 -4.41 10.21 -30.06
C ALA A 452 -5.52 9.61 -29.18
N VAL A 453 -5.24 8.48 -28.51
CA VAL A 453 -6.12 7.88 -27.50
C VAL A 453 -5.79 8.41 -26.12
N ALA A 454 -4.54 8.30 -25.68
CA ALA A 454 -4.09 8.78 -24.38
C ALA A 454 -2.71 9.43 -24.46
N SER A 455 -2.60 10.70 -24.07
CA SER A 455 -1.32 11.42 -23.97
C SER A 455 -0.76 11.32 -22.55
N VAL A 456 0.56 11.35 -22.37
CA VAL A 456 1.18 11.27 -21.03
C VAL A 456 2.34 12.25 -20.90
N ILE A 457 2.34 13.03 -19.80
CA ILE A 457 3.43 13.95 -19.45
C ILE A 457 3.69 13.83 -17.95
N GLY A 458 4.92 13.47 -17.58
CA GLY A 458 5.31 13.39 -16.16
C GLY A 458 4.47 12.41 -15.34
N GLY A 459 3.95 11.34 -15.95
CA GLY A 459 3.05 10.38 -15.32
C GLY A 459 1.57 10.80 -15.29
N VAL A 460 1.24 12.03 -15.68
CA VAL A 460 -0.15 12.48 -15.84
C VAL A 460 -0.63 12.09 -17.24
N VAL A 461 -1.63 11.21 -17.29
CA VAL A 461 -2.25 10.75 -18.52
C VAL A 461 -3.52 11.55 -18.78
N VAL A 462 -3.72 12.03 -20.02
CA VAL A 462 -4.97 12.67 -20.48
C VAL A 462 -5.68 11.73 -21.44
N GLY A 463 -6.97 11.46 -21.22
CA GLY A 463 -7.80 10.71 -22.16
C GLY A 463 -8.25 11.59 -23.31
N GLU A 464 -7.75 11.37 -24.51
CA GLU A 464 -8.02 12.20 -25.70
C GLU A 464 -9.16 11.63 -26.56
N SER A 465 -9.21 10.31 -26.74
CA SER A 465 -10.30 9.61 -27.45
C SER A 465 -10.60 8.25 -26.81
N LEU A 466 -11.82 7.74 -26.97
CA LEU A 466 -12.19 6.41 -26.50
C LEU A 466 -11.28 5.32 -27.10
N GLY A 467 -10.90 4.32 -26.30
CA GLY A 467 -10.04 3.22 -26.74
C GLY A 467 -9.02 2.82 -25.69
N THR A 468 -8.00 2.06 -26.10
CA THR A 468 -6.91 1.63 -25.22
C THR A 468 -5.56 2.11 -25.75
N ALA A 469 -4.65 2.45 -24.84
CA ALA A 469 -3.26 2.78 -25.14
C ALA A 469 -2.36 2.16 -24.07
N ASN A 470 -1.11 1.85 -24.44
CA ASN A 470 -0.11 1.42 -23.49
C ASN A 470 0.76 2.61 -23.11
N ILE A 471 0.79 2.92 -21.81
CA ILE A 471 1.72 3.88 -21.25
C ILE A 471 3.01 3.15 -20.88
N ILE A 472 4.14 3.62 -21.39
CA ILE A 472 5.44 2.98 -21.28
C ILE A 472 6.36 3.89 -20.48
N TYR A 473 6.99 3.34 -19.45
CA TYR A 473 8.02 4.00 -18.65
C TYR A 473 9.37 3.36 -18.93
N THR A 474 10.30 4.14 -19.49
CA THR A 474 11.57 3.66 -20.03
C THR A 474 12.74 4.28 -19.29
N VAL A 475 13.64 3.43 -18.78
CA VAL A 475 14.89 3.86 -18.14
C VAL A 475 16.06 3.38 -19.00
N THR A 476 16.90 4.33 -19.42
CA THR A 476 18.12 4.04 -20.18
C THR A 476 19.33 4.32 -19.31
N ALA A 477 20.21 3.34 -19.19
CA ALA A 477 21.50 3.44 -18.51
C ALA A 477 22.63 2.98 -19.43
N ALA A 478 23.88 3.05 -18.95
CA ALA A 478 25.07 2.71 -19.74
C ALA A 478 25.05 1.28 -20.32
N CYS A 479 24.33 0.35 -19.66
CA CYS A 479 24.24 -1.06 -20.07
C CYS A 479 22.90 -1.44 -20.71
N GLY A 480 22.19 -0.46 -21.26
CA GLY A 480 21.00 -0.68 -22.08
C GLY A 480 19.75 -0.02 -21.50
N THR A 481 18.63 -0.42 -22.06
CA THR A 481 17.32 0.16 -21.79
C THR A 481 16.38 -0.91 -21.26
N ALA A 482 15.68 -0.60 -20.19
CA ALA A 482 14.58 -1.40 -19.68
C ALA A 482 13.31 -0.55 -19.65
N SER A 483 12.15 -1.18 -19.81
CA SER A 483 10.87 -0.50 -19.76
C SER A 483 9.80 -1.39 -19.14
N ASN A 484 8.77 -0.76 -18.60
CA ASN A 484 7.51 -1.42 -18.28
C ASN A 484 6.38 -0.73 -19.04
N SER A 485 5.35 -1.52 -19.36
CA SER A 485 4.15 -1.06 -20.06
C SER A 485 2.93 -1.24 -19.16
N PHE A 486 2.01 -0.28 -19.21
CA PHE A 486 0.76 -0.26 -18.47
C PHE A 486 -0.40 0.10 -19.39
N SER A 487 -1.35 -0.82 -19.56
CA SER A 487 -2.52 -0.59 -20.41
C SER A 487 -3.50 0.34 -19.71
N ILE A 488 -3.86 1.44 -20.39
CA ILE A 488 -4.90 2.36 -19.95
C ILE A 488 -6.07 2.35 -20.93
N THR A 489 -7.29 2.32 -20.40
CA THR A 489 -8.53 2.41 -21.15
C THR A 489 -9.15 3.79 -20.98
N VAL A 490 -9.34 4.51 -22.09
CA VAL A 490 -10.10 5.75 -22.13
C VAL A 490 -11.56 5.41 -22.40
N GLN A 491 -12.43 5.76 -21.46
CA GLN A 491 -13.85 5.44 -21.52
C GLN A 491 -14.72 6.69 -21.33
N ASP A 492 -15.98 6.60 -21.75
CA ASP A 492 -16.97 7.60 -21.38
C ASP A 492 -17.50 7.26 -19.99
N CYS A 493 -17.23 8.15 -19.03
CA CYS A 493 -17.72 8.01 -17.65
C CYS A 493 -19.08 8.67 -17.44
N GLY A 494 -19.72 9.17 -18.49
CA GLY A 494 -21.03 9.81 -18.41
C GLY A 494 -20.98 11.13 -17.66
N ALA A 495 -22.08 11.45 -16.97
CA ALA A 495 -22.21 12.65 -16.15
C ALA A 495 -22.57 12.26 -14.71
N VAL A 496 -22.27 13.16 -13.76
CA VAL A 496 -22.79 13.09 -12.40
C VAL A 496 -24.00 14.00 -12.23
N SER A 497 -24.78 13.76 -11.17
CA SER A 497 -25.92 14.59 -10.80
C SER A 497 -25.49 16.02 -10.45
N SER A 498 -26.27 17.03 -10.88
CA SER A 498 -26.06 18.42 -10.46
C SER A 498 -26.35 18.62 -8.98
N GLY A 499 -25.55 19.46 -8.30
CA GLY A 499 -25.83 19.82 -6.91
C GLY A 499 -27.11 20.62 -6.72
N GLY A 500 -27.61 21.29 -7.77
CA GLY A 500 -28.92 21.97 -7.76
C GLY A 500 -30.12 21.04 -7.65
N THR A 501 -29.95 19.76 -8.02
CA THR A 501 -30.98 18.72 -7.88
C THR A 501 -30.78 17.86 -6.62
N GLY A 502 -29.67 18.06 -5.90
CA GLY A 502 -29.28 17.30 -4.72
C GLY A 502 -29.71 17.90 -3.38
N GLY A 503 -29.23 17.29 -2.30
CA GLY A 503 -29.25 17.89 -0.96
C GLY A 503 -30.44 17.57 -0.04
N LEU A 504 -31.38 16.72 -0.47
CA LEU A 504 -32.54 16.21 0.31
C LEU A 504 -32.67 14.70 0.01
N GLU A 505 -32.80 13.72 0.92
CA GLU A 505 -33.17 13.62 2.35
C GLU A 505 -32.35 12.53 3.08
N SER A 506 -31.80 12.78 4.29
CA SER A 506 -31.28 11.76 5.23
C SER A 506 -32.12 11.71 6.52
N GLN A 507 -33.34 12.30 6.47
CA GLN A 507 -34.28 12.41 7.57
C GLN A 507 -35.68 12.69 7.03
N SER A 508 -36.70 12.54 7.88
CA SER A 508 -38.13 12.75 7.57
C SER A 508 -38.42 14.18 7.12
N LEU A 509 -38.45 14.44 5.81
CA LEU A 509 -38.87 15.73 5.23
C LEU A 509 -39.94 15.58 4.14
N GLY A 510 -40.61 14.43 3.99
CA GLY A 510 -41.31 14.05 2.75
C GLY A 510 -42.26 15.10 2.13
N ASP A 511 -42.90 15.97 2.92
CA ASP A 511 -43.68 17.12 2.41
C ASP A 511 -42.81 18.15 1.65
N ALA A 512 -41.63 18.47 2.17
CA ALA A 512 -40.67 19.38 1.54
C ALA A 512 -40.12 18.81 0.22
N VAL A 513 -39.81 17.51 0.14
CA VAL A 513 -39.37 16.89 -1.12
C VAL A 513 -40.49 16.86 -2.15
N ALA A 514 -41.72 16.52 -1.74
CA ALA A 514 -42.86 16.55 -2.66
C ALA A 514 -43.11 17.95 -3.23
N LYS A 515 -43.08 18.98 -2.37
CA LYS A 515 -43.22 20.38 -2.78
C LYS A 515 -42.07 20.84 -3.67
N ARG A 516 -40.81 20.56 -3.30
CA ARG A 516 -39.66 20.93 -4.13
C ARG A 516 -39.75 20.30 -5.51
N LEU A 517 -40.06 19.01 -5.61
CA LEU A 517 -40.23 18.32 -6.88
C LEU A 517 -41.33 18.96 -7.73
N TYR A 518 -42.47 19.28 -7.12
CA TYR A 518 -43.56 19.95 -7.81
C TYR A 518 -43.19 21.35 -8.30
N GLN A 519 -42.52 22.15 -7.46
CA GLN A 519 -42.03 23.48 -7.87
C GLN A 519 -40.96 23.36 -8.97
N SER A 520 -40.09 22.35 -8.92
CA SER A 520 -39.15 22.06 -10.00
C SER A 520 -39.87 21.68 -11.29
N ALA A 521 -40.98 20.94 -11.21
CA ALA A 521 -41.82 20.60 -12.36
C ALA A 521 -42.49 21.83 -12.97
N LEU A 522 -43.05 22.71 -12.13
CA LEU A 522 -43.66 23.97 -12.55
C LEU A 522 -42.65 24.90 -13.24
N ASN A 523 -41.43 24.97 -12.71
CA ASN A 523 -40.37 25.85 -13.21
C ASN A 523 -39.52 25.23 -14.33
N GLY A 524 -39.80 23.98 -14.71
CA GLY A 524 -39.06 23.24 -15.73
C GLY A 524 -37.59 22.96 -15.42
N THR A 525 -37.32 22.65 -14.15
CA THR A 525 -35.99 22.39 -13.58
C THR A 525 -35.84 20.97 -13.01
N LEU A 526 -36.73 20.03 -13.38
CA LEU A 526 -36.62 18.61 -13.00
C LEU A 526 -35.41 17.90 -13.62
N GLN A 527 -34.92 18.40 -14.74
CA GLN A 527 -33.82 17.82 -15.51
C GLN A 527 -32.48 18.44 -15.09
N GLN A 528 -31.39 17.83 -15.57
CA GLN A 528 -30.07 18.44 -15.43
C GLN A 528 -30.08 19.88 -15.98
N PRO A 529 -29.39 20.83 -15.33
CA PRO A 529 -29.37 22.19 -15.79
C PRO A 529 -28.82 22.33 -17.21
N ALA A 530 -29.43 23.22 -18.00
CA ALA A 530 -28.86 23.61 -19.28
C ALA A 530 -27.67 24.57 -19.05
N TYR A 531 -26.47 24.00 -18.80
CA TYR A 531 -25.28 24.74 -18.33
C TYR A 531 -24.89 25.94 -19.20
N GLU A 532 -25.07 25.86 -20.52
CA GLU A 532 -24.76 26.98 -21.43
C GLU A 532 -25.61 28.23 -21.17
N SER A 533 -26.77 28.08 -20.50
CA SER A 533 -27.64 29.18 -20.08
C SER A 533 -27.38 29.68 -18.66
N LEU A 534 -26.50 29.03 -17.90
CA LEU A 534 -26.19 29.38 -16.51
C LEU A 534 -25.04 30.40 -16.41
N LYS A 535 -25.01 31.13 -15.31
CA LYS A 535 -23.91 32.04 -14.97
C LYS A 535 -22.66 31.22 -14.62
N PRO A 536 -21.49 31.54 -15.21
CA PRO A 536 -20.21 30.99 -14.75
C PRO A 536 -19.99 31.30 -13.27
N PHE A 537 -19.39 30.37 -12.55
CA PHE A 537 -19.09 30.56 -11.14
C PHE A 537 -17.92 31.54 -10.95
N VAL A 538 -18.08 32.47 -10.00
CA VAL A 538 -17.04 33.41 -9.59
C VAL A 538 -16.91 33.34 -8.06
N ALA A 539 -15.76 32.86 -7.59
CA ALA A 539 -15.48 32.79 -6.15
C ALA A 539 -15.24 34.20 -5.58
N SER A 540 -15.65 34.41 -4.33
CA SER A 540 -15.36 35.63 -3.58
C SER A 540 -13.90 35.64 -3.12
N ASN A 541 -13.29 36.83 -3.00
CA ASN A 541 -11.88 36.96 -2.63
C ASN A 541 -11.67 36.55 -1.15
N ILE A 542 -10.94 35.45 -0.95
CA ILE A 542 -10.62 34.90 0.37
C ILE A 542 -9.76 35.85 1.23
N GLN A 543 -8.92 36.70 0.61
CA GLN A 543 -8.09 37.67 1.34
C GLN A 543 -8.91 38.75 2.03
N LYS A 544 -10.10 39.09 1.50
CA LYS A 544 -11.02 40.02 2.18
C LYS A 544 -11.65 39.41 3.44
N ALA A 545 -11.69 38.08 3.55
CA ALA A 545 -12.21 37.38 4.73
C ALA A 545 -11.16 37.30 5.86
N ILE A 546 -9.86 37.35 5.53
CA ILE A 546 -8.74 37.29 6.49
C ILE A 546 -8.55 38.61 7.25
N SER A 547 -9.03 39.75 6.70
CA SER A 547 -8.93 41.07 7.35
C SER A 547 -9.93 41.30 8.51
N GLY A 548 -10.78 40.33 8.82
CA GLY A 548 -11.70 40.34 9.97
C GLY A 548 -11.45 39.12 10.86
N THR A 549 -11.92 39.16 12.11
CA THR A 549 -11.94 37.99 13.02
C THR A 549 -12.40 36.74 12.27
N MET A 550 -11.75 35.59 12.50
CA MET A 550 -11.97 34.28 11.83
C MET A 550 -13.44 33.81 11.72
N ALA A 551 -14.39 34.51 12.32
CA ALA A 551 -15.80 34.16 12.47
C ALA A 551 -16.71 34.45 11.25
N SER A 552 -16.20 34.87 10.07
CA SER A 552 -17.08 35.30 8.96
C SER A 552 -16.59 34.99 7.54
N VAL A 553 -16.02 33.81 7.30
CA VAL A 553 -15.67 33.36 5.95
C VAL A 553 -16.92 32.83 5.24
N SER A 554 -17.29 33.40 4.10
CA SER A 554 -18.38 32.85 3.27
C SER A 554 -17.94 31.57 2.59
N VAL A 555 -18.80 30.55 2.60
CA VAL A 555 -18.52 29.26 1.95
C VAL A 555 -18.25 29.41 0.44
N ASN A 556 -18.77 30.46 -0.19
CA ASN A 556 -18.50 30.81 -1.59
C ASN A 556 -17.00 31.02 -1.90
N SER A 557 -16.23 31.50 -0.91
CA SER A 557 -14.77 31.71 -1.06
C SER A 557 -13.95 30.43 -0.91
N LEU A 558 -14.58 29.35 -0.45
CA LEU A 558 -13.98 28.04 -0.19
C LEU A 558 -14.25 27.02 -1.31
N VAL A 559 -14.95 27.42 -2.37
CA VAL A 559 -15.21 26.57 -3.54
C VAL A 559 -14.25 26.97 -4.69
N PRO A 560 -13.54 26.01 -5.32
CA PRO A 560 -12.56 26.34 -6.35
C PRO A 560 -13.21 26.83 -7.64
N MET A 561 -12.79 27.99 -8.13
CA MET A 561 -13.30 28.54 -9.39
C MET A 561 -12.81 27.76 -10.63
N GLN A 562 -11.55 27.31 -10.61
CA GLN A 562 -10.90 26.60 -11.71
C GLN A 562 -10.17 25.35 -11.21
N LEU A 563 -10.20 24.32 -12.05
CA LEU A 563 -9.45 23.09 -11.88
C LEU A 563 -8.20 23.09 -12.78
N SER A 564 -7.35 22.09 -12.63
CA SER A 564 -6.08 21.96 -13.36
C SER A 564 -6.33 21.73 -14.85
N ASN A 565 -7.40 21.01 -15.18
CA ASN A 565 -7.92 20.95 -16.54
C ASN A 565 -8.74 22.22 -16.85
N THR A 566 -8.13 23.14 -17.58
CA THR A 566 -8.74 24.42 -17.97
C THR A 566 -9.91 24.28 -18.95
N LYS A 567 -10.14 23.09 -19.53
CA LYS A 567 -11.33 22.81 -20.35
C LYS A 567 -12.59 22.62 -19.51
N LEU A 568 -12.47 22.33 -18.21
CA LEU A 568 -13.60 22.22 -17.30
C LEU A 568 -14.13 23.63 -16.95
N LYS A 569 -15.41 23.87 -17.23
CA LYS A 569 -16.10 25.13 -16.90
C LYS A 569 -16.95 24.96 -15.65
N SER A 570 -16.87 25.90 -14.72
CA SER A 570 -17.65 25.91 -13.47
C SER A 570 -18.89 26.80 -13.59
N TYR A 571 -20.03 26.29 -13.11
CA TYR A 571 -21.33 26.96 -13.13
C TYR A 571 -21.97 26.95 -11.74
N LEU A 572 -22.61 28.06 -11.37
CA LEU A 572 -23.34 28.17 -10.11
C LEU A 572 -24.69 27.43 -10.21
N THR A 573 -24.89 26.42 -9.37
CA THR A 573 -26.07 25.54 -9.35
C THR A 573 -26.72 25.46 -7.97
N THR A 574 -26.44 26.42 -7.09
CA THR A 574 -26.92 26.48 -5.70
C THR A 574 -28.44 26.27 -5.55
N PRO A 575 -28.88 25.24 -4.80
CA PRO A 575 -30.29 25.09 -4.45
C PRO A 575 -30.65 25.95 -3.23
N THR A 576 -31.08 27.19 -3.48
CA THR A 576 -31.31 28.19 -2.41
C THR A 576 -32.48 27.86 -1.48
N ASP A 577 -33.41 27.03 -1.93
CA ASP A 577 -34.58 26.60 -1.18
C ASP A 577 -34.23 25.78 0.07
N ILE A 578 -33.08 25.10 0.08
CA ILE A 578 -32.73 24.18 1.19
C ILE A 578 -32.49 24.88 2.52
N ILE A 579 -32.17 26.18 2.53
CA ILE A 579 -31.95 26.96 3.77
C ILE A 579 -33.25 26.99 4.60
N GLY A 580 -34.41 27.00 3.95
CA GLY A 580 -35.72 27.03 4.62
C GLY A 580 -36.18 25.68 5.17
N ILE A 581 -35.52 24.58 4.82
CA ILE A 581 -35.96 23.20 5.10
C ILE A 581 -34.89 22.34 5.79
N THR A 582 -33.66 22.85 5.95
CA THR A 582 -32.54 22.14 6.57
C THR A 582 -31.88 22.99 7.64
N ASN A 583 -30.85 22.45 8.32
CA ASN A 583 -30.05 23.20 9.28
C ASN A 583 -28.97 24.11 8.64
N ALA A 584 -28.87 24.15 7.31
CA ALA A 584 -27.92 25.03 6.59
C ALA A 584 -28.21 26.52 6.84
N LYS A 585 -27.15 27.31 6.98
CA LYS A 585 -27.18 28.78 7.12
C LYS A 585 -26.70 29.48 5.85
N GLU A 586 -25.83 28.82 5.11
CA GLU A 586 -25.36 29.22 3.78
C GLU A 586 -25.24 27.96 2.95
N VAL A 587 -25.51 28.05 1.64
CA VAL A 587 -25.30 26.97 0.68
C VAL A 587 -24.68 27.54 -0.59
N VAL A 588 -23.67 26.86 -1.12
CA VAL A 588 -23.12 27.09 -2.46
C VAL A 588 -22.97 25.74 -3.13
N SER A 589 -23.47 25.64 -4.37
CA SER A 589 -23.19 24.49 -5.22
C SER A 589 -22.62 24.93 -6.55
N VAL A 590 -21.56 24.24 -6.98
CA VAL A 590 -20.85 24.51 -8.21
C VAL A 590 -20.64 23.21 -8.97
N ASP A 591 -21.07 23.20 -10.21
CA ASP A 591 -20.91 22.08 -11.14
C ASP A 591 -19.77 22.38 -12.12
N TYR A 592 -18.85 21.44 -12.29
CA TYR A 592 -17.75 21.48 -13.26
C TYR A 592 -18.12 20.62 -14.46
N THR A 593 -18.17 21.22 -15.63
CA THR A 593 -18.68 20.60 -16.85
C THR A 593 -17.62 20.53 -17.93
N LEU A 594 -17.68 19.47 -18.73
CA LEU A 594 -16.91 19.32 -19.95
C LEU A 594 -17.90 19.08 -21.09
N ASN A 595 -17.90 19.94 -22.11
CA ASN A 595 -18.83 19.87 -23.25
C ASN A 595 -20.31 19.77 -22.83
N GLY A 596 -20.72 20.55 -21.82
CA GLY A 596 -22.10 20.56 -21.30
C GLY A 596 -22.48 19.35 -20.42
N SER A 597 -21.56 18.41 -20.19
CA SER A 597 -21.75 17.25 -19.31
C SER A 597 -21.13 17.52 -17.94
N CYS A 598 -21.89 17.37 -16.85
CA CYS A 598 -21.39 17.55 -15.48
C CYS A 598 -20.41 16.44 -15.11
N LYS A 599 -19.16 16.81 -14.81
CA LYS A 599 -18.08 15.87 -14.47
C LYS A 599 -17.76 15.86 -12.97
N GLY A 600 -18.00 16.96 -12.28
CA GLY A 600 -17.80 17.05 -10.84
C GLY A 600 -18.65 18.13 -10.21
N VAL A 601 -18.91 18.02 -8.92
CA VAL A 601 -19.71 18.98 -8.17
C VAL A 601 -19.08 19.20 -6.81
N VAL A 602 -19.13 20.46 -6.36
CA VAL A 602 -18.98 20.82 -4.96
C VAL A 602 -20.35 21.26 -4.45
N PHE A 603 -20.79 20.64 -3.36
CA PHE A 603 -21.92 21.11 -2.58
C PHE A 603 -21.40 21.46 -1.19
N ALA A 604 -21.43 22.74 -0.88
CA ALA A 604 -20.86 23.28 0.35
C ALA A 604 -21.92 24.01 1.16
N THR A 605 -21.99 23.75 2.46
CA THR A 605 -22.93 24.40 3.37
C THR A 605 -22.25 24.85 4.66
N THR A 606 -22.74 25.95 5.23
CA THR A 606 -22.35 26.37 6.57
C THR A 606 -23.45 26.00 7.57
N THR A 607 -23.09 25.43 8.71
CA THR A 607 -24.01 25.09 9.82
C THR A 607 -23.47 25.61 11.15
N LYS A 608 -24.33 25.62 12.18
CA LYS A 608 -23.95 26.03 13.55
C LYS A 608 -24.14 24.87 14.54
N ALA A 609 -23.11 24.59 15.34
CA ALA A 609 -23.15 23.61 16.43
C ALA A 609 -23.58 22.17 16.04
N ALA A 610 -23.60 21.86 14.74
CA ALA A 610 -23.96 20.55 14.20
C ALA A 610 -23.47 20.43 12.74
N ILE A 611 -23.21 19.19 12.30
CA ILE A 611 -22.95 18.87 10.89
C ILE A 611 -24.24 19.06 10.06
N TYR A 612 -24.10 19.31 8.75
CA TYR A 612 -25.24 19.32 7.83
C TYR A 612 -26.04 18.01 7.88
N ASP A 613 -27.36 18.12 8.03
CA ASP A 613 -28.23 16.98 8.35
C ASP A 613 -28.44 15.98 7.20
N HIS A 614 -27.98 16.33 5.98
CA HIS A 614 -28.19 15.53 4.77
C HIS A 614 -26.87 15.12 4.14
N THR A 615 -26.54 13.84 4.25
CA THR A 615 -25.30 13.29 3.68
C THR A 615 -25.62 12.49 2.42
N LYS A 616 -24.78 12.64 1.40
CA LYS A 616 -24.91 11.96 0.11
C LYS A 616 -24.94 10.45 0.28
N ALA A 617 -24.13 9.92 1.20
CA ALA A 617 -24.09 8.50 1.54
C ALA A 617 -25.48 7.96 1.94
N VAL A 618 -26.24 8.68 2.77
CA VAL A 618 -27.57 8.22 3.21
C VAL A 618 -28.65 8.59 2.18
N CYS A 619 -28.66 9.84 1.69
CA CYS A 619 -29.66 10.36 0.75
C CYS A 619 -29.75 9.57 -0.55
N ASP A 620 -28.61 9.15 -1.10
CA ASP A 620 -28.62 8.54 -2.43
C ASP A 620 -28.83 7.03 -2.34
N ARG A 621 -28.51 6.39 -1.20
CA ARG A 621 -28.95 5.02 -0.90
C ARG A 621 -30.48 4.93 -0.73
N LEU A 622 -31.15 5.93 -0.15
CA LEU A 622 -32.62 6.07 -0.21
C LEU A 622 -33.11 6.02 -1.67
N LYS A 623 -32.35 6.63 -2.56
CA LYS A 623 -32.62 6.71 -3.99
C LYS A 623 -32.17 5.45 -4.77
N GLY A 624 -31.96 4.34 -4.08
CA GLY A 624 -31.60 3.06 -4.71
C GLY A 624 -30.13 2.96 -5.15
N ALA A 625 -29.29 3.96 -4.87
CA ALA A 625 -27.87 3.87 -5.16
C ALA A 625 -27.18 2.81 -4.27
N GLN A 626 -26.11 2.23 -4.81
CA GLN A 626 -25.35 1.15 -4.17
C GLN A 626 -23.92 1.60 -3.90
N VAL A 627 -23.41 1.34 -2.69
CA VAL A 627 -22.00 1.55 -2.36
C VAL A 627 -21.18 0.45 -3.03
N VAL A 628 -20.39 0.81 -4.04
CA VAL A 628 -19.53 -0.15 -4.77
C VAL A 628 -18.07 -0.09 -4.35
N LYS A 629 -17.67 0.98 -3.66
CA LYS A 629 -16.32 1.18 -3.16
C LYS A 629 -16.36 2.06 -1.91
N MET A 630 -15.52 1.76 -0.93
CA MET A 630 -15.29 2.61 0.24
C MET A 630 -13.83 2.44 0.69
N ASP A 631 -13.08 3.53 0.76
CA ASP A 631 -11.69 3.54 1.19
C ASP A 631 -11.31 4.85 1.90
N SER A 632 -10.05 4.97 2.31
CA SER A 632 -9.49 6.20 2.87
C SER A 632 -8.46 6.78 1.90
N VAL A 633 -8.52 8.09 1.68
CA VAL A 633 -7.59 8.83 0.81
C VAL A 633 -6.89 9.92 1.61
N ILE A 634 -5.60 10.14 1.36
CA ILE A 634 -4.85 11.25 1.95
C ILE A 634 -4.82 12.39 0.94
N VAL A 635 -5.37 13.54 1.31
CA VAL A 635 -5.39 14.76 0.47
C VAL A 635 -4.81 15.91 1.28
N ASN A 636 -3.74 16.54 0.79
CA ASN A 636 -2.98 17.60 1.50
C ASN A 636 -2.61 17.22 2.96
N GLY A 637 -2.25 15.96 3.21
CA GLY A 637 -1.93 15.46 4.56
C GLY A 637 -3.14 15.07 5.43
N MET A 638 -4.36 15.28 4.94
CA MET A 638 -5.60 14.95 5.64
C MET A 638 -6.12 13.58 5.20
N GLY A 639 -6.34 12.66 6.16
CA GLY A 639 -7.03 11.39 5.89
C GLY A 639 -8.54 11.61 5.80
N LEU A 640 -9.12 11.31 4.64
CA LEU A 640 -10.53 11.53 4.32
C LEU A 640 -11.19 10.23 3.87
N LEU A 641 -12.49 10.09 4.18
CA LEU A 641 -13.32 9.01 3.69
C LEU A 641 -13.70 9.27 2.23
N ARG A 642 -13.51 8.25 1.39
CA ARG A 642 -13.95 8.24 0.00
C ARG A 642 -14.80 7.02 -0.28
N PHE A 643 -15.86 7.21 -1.04
CA PHE A 643 -16.75 6.12 -1.44
C PHE A 643 -17.33 6.37 -2.83
N SER A 644 -17.76 5.30 -3.50
CA SER A 644 -18.38 5.39 -4.82
C SER A 644 -19.79 4.83 -4.77
N LEU A 645 -20.74 5.57 -5.35
CA LEU A 645 -22.14 5.18 -5.47
C LEU A 645 -22.47 4.85 -6.92
N LYS A 646 -23.04 3.67 -7.15
CA LYS A 646 -23.60 3.26 -8.44
C LYS A 646 -25.12 3.42 -8.42
N TYR A 647 -25.66 4.14 -9.39
CA TYR A 647 -27.10 4.41 -9.52
C TYR A 647 -27.82 3.36 -10.40
N GLU A 648 -29.16 3.39 -10.41
CA GLU A 648 -30.00 2.42 -11.12
C GLU A 648 -29.78 2.42 -12.65
N ASP A 649 -29.43 3.58 -13.23
CA ASP A 649 -29.06 3.74 -14.64
C ASP A 649 -27.60 3.34 -14.94
N GLY A 650 -26.84 2.94 -13.91
CA GLY A 650 -25.50 2.40 -14.01
C GLY A 650 -24.35 3.40 -13.87
N HIS A 651 -24.61 4.72 -13.82
CA HIS A 651 -23.54 5.69 -13.63
C HIS A 651 -22.95 5.60 -12.21
N ILE A 652 -21.68 6.01 -12.08
CA ILE A 652 -20.94 5.97 -10.82
C ILE A 652 -20.50 7.38 -10.44
N GLU A 653 -20.75 7.75 -9.19
CA GLU A 653 -20.23 8.96 -8.58
C GLU A 653 -19.19 8.61 -7.53
N ASN A 654 -18.00 9.21 -7.62
CA ASN A 654 -16.91 9.07 -6.66
C ASN A 654 -16.91 10.27 -5.71
N ILE A 655 -17.08 10.01 -4.43
CA ILE A 655 -17.49 11.00 -3.44
C ILE A 655 -16.46 11.12 -2.32
N ILE A 656 -16.14 12.36 -1.94
CA ILE A 656 -15.40 12.71 -0.73
C ILE A 656 -16.24 13.71 0.05
N SER A 657 -16.52 13.38 1.30
CA SER A 657 -17.28 14.25 2.21
C SER A 657 -16.47 14.55 3.46
N PHE A 658 -16.40 15.83 3.84
CA PHE A 658 -15.69 16.27 5.03
C PHE A 658 -16.27 17.58 5.58
N SER A 659 -15.93 17.88 6.82
CA SER A 659 -16.25 19.15 7.47
C SER A 659 -14.97 19.84 7.91
N ALA A 660 -14.93 21.14 7.76
CA ALA A 660 -13.93 22.02 8.34
C ALA A 660 -14.60 22.88 9.42
N SER A 661 -14.03 22.91 10.63
CA SER A 661 -14.58 23.68 11.75
C SER A 661 -13.65 24.81 12.13
N ILE A 662 -14.22 26.01 12.23
CA ILE A 662 -13.52 27.20 12.74
C ILE A 662 -14.01 27.43 14.16
N ASN A 663 -13.07 27.36 15.10
CA ASN A 663 -13.31 27.61 16.52
C ASN A 663 -12.45 28.80 16.95
N PRO A 664 -13.03 29.91 17.43
CA PRO A 664 -12.26 31.07 17.88
C PRO A 664 -11.24 30.77 19.00
N ALA A 665 -11.45 29.69 19.76
CA ALA A 665 -10.51 29.22 20.77
C ALA A 665 -9.30 28.45 20.20
N ARG A 666 -9.28 28.15 18.89
CA ARG A 666 -8.16 27.50 18.20
C ARG A 666 -7.58 28.39 17.11
N ASN A 667 -6.26 28.31 16.97
CA ASN A 667 -5.53 28.95 15.86
C ASN A 667 -5.48 28.08 14.60
N THR A 668 -6.17 26.94 14.59
CA THR A 668 -6.17 25.95 13.51
C THR A 668 -7.59 25.62 13.06
N ILE A 669 -7.73 25.26 11.78
CA ILE A 669 -8.98 24.76 11.20
C ILE A 669 -8.98 23.24 11.36
N ALA A 670 -9.97 22.73 12.06
CA ALA A 670 -10.04 21.30 12.29
C ALA A 670 -10.87 20.60 11.21
N ILE A 671 -10.29 19.56 10.62
CA ILE A 671 -10.92 18.76 9.56
C ILE A 671 -11.42 17.46 10.15
N GLN A 672 -12.64 17.08 9.75
CA GLN A 672 -13.29 15.83 10.12
C GLN A 672 -13.90 15.17 8.89
N SER A 673 -13.74 13.86 8.76
CA SER A 673 -14.42 13.05 7.74
C SER A 673 -14.84 11.76 8.41
N ASN A 674 -16.16 11.56 8.57
CA ASN A 674 -16.72 10.39 9.24
C ASN A 674 -17.88 9.83 8.41
N TRP A 675 -18.07 8.51 8.48
CA TRP A 675 -19.18 7.82 7.81
C TRP A 675 -20.54 8.19 8.41
N LEU A 676 -20.65 8.16 9.74
CA LEU A 676 -21.88 8.47 10.45
C LEU A 676 -21.94 9.94 10.87
N LYS A 677 -23.10 10.56 10.68
CA LYS A 677 -23.43 11.90 11.20
C LYS A 677 -23.14 12.00 12.71
N ALA A 678 -23.53 10.99 13.48
CA ALA A 678 -23.36 10.94 14.93
C ALA A 678 -21.89 10.89 15.39
N SER A 679 -20.95 10.60 14.49
CA SER A 679 -19.52 10.53 14.79
C SER A 679 -18.79 11.88 14.65
N PHE A 680 -19.45 12.91 14.11
CA PHE A 680 -18.88 14.25 14.02
C PHE A 680 -18.90 14.94 15.38
N ILE A 681 -17.79 15.61 15.72
CA ILE A 681 -17.71 16.49 16.88
C ILE A 681 -18.30 17.86 16.46
N PRO A 682 -19.42 18.29 17.07
CA PRO A 682 -20.03 19.57 16.74
C PRO A 682 -19.17 20.73 17.23
N GLU A 683 -19.07 21.78 16.42
CA GLU A 683 -18.41 23.04 16.76
C GLU A 683 -19.23 24.25 16.33
N GLU A 684 -18.87 25.45 16.82
CA GLU A 684 -19.66 26.67 16.64
C GLU A 684 -20.00 26.96 15.17
N THR A 685 -19.00 26.93 14.29
CA THR A 685 -19.19 27.07 12.83
C THR A 685 -18.55 25.89 12.11
N MET A 686 -19.36 25.20 11.30
CA MET A 686 -18.94 24.05 10.51
C MET A 686 -19.20 24.31 9.03
N TYR A 687 -18.17 24.17 8.20
CA TYR A 687 -18.22 24.18 6.75
C TYR A 687 -18.23 22.75 6.25
N ASN A 688 -19.35 22.32 5.71
CA ASN A 688 -19.60 20.95 5.28
C ASN A 688 -19.41 20.89 3.77
N PHE A 689 -18.60 19.96 3.30
CA PHE A 689 -18.32 19.76 1.88
C PHE A 689 -18.71 18.35 1.48
N GLN A 690 -19.50 18.27 0.41
CA GLN A 690 -19.82 17.02 -0.27
C GLN A 690 -19.37 17.20 -1.72
N VAL A 691 -18.31 16.49 -2.08
CA VAL A 691 -17.69 16.55 -3.40
C VAL A 691 -17.97 15.24 -4.10
N TRP A 692 -18.53 15.28 -5.30
CA TRP A 692 -18.69 14.07 -6.12
C TRP A 692 -18.31 14.31 -7.58
N SER A 693 -17.85 13.27 -8.25
CA SER A 693 -17.40 13.39 -9.63
C SER A 693 -17.36 12.04 -10.35
N VAL A 694 -17.14 12.07 -11.67
CA VAL A 694 -17.06 10.86 -12.50
C VAL A 694 -15.82 9.99 -12.23
N SER A 695 -14.83 10.49 -11.48
CA SER A 695 -13.55 9.79 -11.24
C SER A 695 -12.95 10.13 -9.86
N ASP A 696 -12.21 9.20 -9.26
CA ASP A 696 -11.51 9.41 -7.99
C ASP A 696 -10.48 10.56 -8.04
N GLU A 697 -9.82 10.76 -9.18
CA GLU A 697 -8.81 11.80 -9.38
C GLU A 697 -9.44 13.19 -9.35
N LEU A 698 -10.58 13.37 -10.03
CA LEU A 698 -11.29 14.65 -10.07
C LEU A 698 -11.88 15.04 -8.70
N SER A 699 -12.47 14.10 -7.96
CA SER A 699 -12.95 14.39 -6.59
C SER A 699 -11.80 14.72 -5.65
N THR A 700 -10.68 14.01 -5.76
CA THR A 700 -9.46 14.28 -4.99
C THR A 700 -8.88 15.66 -5.31
N GLU A 701 -8.83 16.05 -6.58
CA GLU A 701 -8.35 17.37 -7.01
C GLU A 701 -9.22 18.50 -6.46
N ILE A 702 -10.54 18.38 -6.61
CA ILE A 702 -11.51 19.38 -6.11
C ILE A 702 -11.34 19.52 -4.60
N THR A 703 -11.32 18.42 -3.85
CA THR A 703 -11.08 18.41 -2.41
C THR A 703 -9.74 19.04 -2.04
N GLY A 704 -8.66 18.72 -2.76
CA GLY A 704 -7.34 19.30 -2.53
C GLY A 704 -7.34 20.82 -2.67
N LYS A 705 -8.04 21.35 -3.67
CA LYS A 705 -8.16 22.81 -3.86
C LYS A 705 -8.99 23.48 -2.75
N ILE A 706 -10.05 22.84 -2.26
CA ILE A 706 -10.80 23.35 -1.09
C ILE A 706 -9.90 23.39 0.15
N LEU A 707 -9.13 22.32 0.42
CA LEU A 707 -8.19 22.28 1.54
C LEU A 707 -7.09 23.34 1.40
N THR A 708 -6.58 23.58 0.19
CA THR A 708 -5.63 24.68 -0.08
C THR A 708 -6.24 26.05 0.19
N GLN A 709 -7.52 26.28 -0.13
CA GLN A 709 -8.20 27.52 0.23
C GLN A 709 -8.35 27.68 1.75
N LEU A 710 -8.70 26.61 2.47
CA LEU A 710 -8.73 26.61 3.94
C LEU A 710 -7.36 26.91 4.54
N GLN A 711 -6.28 26.34 3.99
CA GLN A 711 -4.90 26.60 4.43
C GLN A 711 -4.46 28.07 4.25
N GLN A 712 -5.10 28.84 3.38
CA GLN A 712 -4.85 30.28 3.26
C GLN A 712 -5.42 31.07 4.45
N ILE A 713 -6.38 30.50 5.19
CA ILE A 713 -7.01 31.13 6.36
C ILE A 713 -6.20 30.79 7.62
N ALA A 714 -5.96 29.50 7.87
CA ALA A 714 -5.13 29.02 8.97
C ALA A 714 -4.64 27.58 8.71
N ALA A 715 -3.67 27.11 9.48
CA ALA A 715 -3.20 25.73 9.39
C ALA A 715 -4.35 24.73 9.63
N ILE A 716 -4.41 23.68 8.82
CA ILE A 716 -5.42 22.62 8.92
C ILE A 716 -4.89 21.44 9.72
N GLU A 717 -5.71 20.87 10.59
CA GLU A 717 -5.36 19.73 11.44
C GLU A 717 -6.52 18.73 11.56
N PRO A 718 -6.28 17.42 11.73
CA PRO A 718 -7.35 16.47 11.95
C PRO A 718 -7.94 16.64 13.37
N LEU A 719 -9.26 16.79 13.49
CA LEU A 719 -9.88 16.91 14.84
C LEU A 719 -9.91 15.58 15.60
N LYS A 720 -9.92 14.45 14.89
CA LYS A 720 -9.88 13.11 15.47
C LYS A 720 -9.35 12.11 14.45
N LYS A 721 -8.57 11.13 14.91
CA LYS A 721 -8.24 9.92 14.14
C LYS A 721 -9.29 8.85 14.49
N SER A 722 -10.37 8.75 13.73
CA SER A 722 -11.40 7.70 13.89
C SER A 722 -11.15 6.59 12.87
N GLY A 723 -11.52 5.34 13.19
CA GLY A 723 -11.69 4.30 12.17
C GLY A 723 -12.68 4.79 11.12
N LEU A 724 -12.17 5.13 9.94
CA LEU A 724 -12.93 5.87 8.92
C LEU A 724 -14.05 5.02 8.30
N LEU A 725 -13.92 3.70 8.38
CA LEU A 725 -14.73 2.74 7.64
C LEU A 725 -15.48 1.81 8.60
N PRO A 726 -16.80 1.63 8.44
CA PRO A 726 -17.53 0.58 9.15
C PRO A 726 -17.14 -0.82 8.64
N ASP A 727 -16.94 -1.78 9.55
CA ASP A 727 -16.69 -3.19 9.19
C ASP A 727 -17.93 -3.90 8.64
N THR A 728 -19.12 -3.39 8.98
CA THR A 728 -20.41 -3.86 8.47
C THR A 728 -21.26 -2.67 8.08
N TYR A 729 -21.73 -2.61 6.84
CA TYR A 729 -22.50 -1.47 6.33
C TYR A 729 -23.54 -1.89 5.28
N PHE A 730 -24.54 -1.03 5.06
CA PHE A 730 -25.51 -1.20 3.98
C PHE A 730 -24.87 -0.84 2.64
N VAL A 731 -24.79 -1.81 1.74
CA VAL A 731 -24.47 -1.60 0.33
C VAL A 731 -25.60 -0.85 -0.35
N SER A 732 -26.84 -1.31 -0.14
CA SER A 732 -28.04 -0.70 -0.71
C SER A 732 -29.25 -1.00 0.15
N ALA A 733 -30.26 -0.15 0.07
CA ALA A 733 -31.57 -0.43 0.61
C ALA A 733 -32.63 0.19 -0.31
N LYS A 734 -33.73 -0.52 -0.53
CA LYS A 734 -34.85 -0.02 -1.34
C LYS A 734 -36.19 -0.50 -0.79
N ARG A 735 -37.21 0.31 -1.01
CA ARG A 735 -38.60 0.01 -0.69
C ARG A 735 -39.27 -0.66 -1.89
N GLU A 736 -39.73 -1.89 -1.72
CA GLU A 736 -40.45 -2.66 -2.75
C GLU A 736 -41.78 -3.20 -2.19
N GLY A 737 -42.88 -2.56 -2.59
CA GLY A 737 -44.20 -2.85 -2.03
C GLY A 737 -44.14 -2.80 -0.50
N ALA A 738 -44.69 -3.83 0.16
CA ALA A 738 -44.77 -3.92 1.61
C ALA A 738 -43.44 -4.30 2.31
N ASN A 739 -42.34 -4.43 1.57
CA ASN A 739 -41.05 -4.86 2.11
C ASN A 739 -39.93 -3.83 1.87
N LEU A 740 -38.88 -3.93 2.69
CA LEU A 740 -37.57 -3.34 2.44
C LEU A 740 -36.64 -4.45 1.94
N GLU A 741 -36.02 -4.23 0.79
CA GLU A 741 -34.95 -5.08 0.26
C GLU A 741 -33.62 -4.40 0.55
N MET A 742 -32.74 -5.09 1.27
CA MET A 742 -31.46 -4.54 1.72
C MET A 742 -30.33 -5.47 1.36
N MET A 743 -29.17 -4.89 1.10
CA MET A 743 -27.90 -5.60 0.96
C MET A 743 -26.93 -5.07 2.00
N VAL A 744 -26.37 -5.95 2.81
CA VAL A 744 -25.43 -5.62 3.88
C VAL A 744 -24.10 -6.28 3.58
N GLN A 745 -23.04 -5.48 3.49
CA GLN A 745 -21.68 -5.98 3.42
C GLN A 745 -21.18 -6.25 4.84
N ASN A 746 -20.76 -7.49 5.10
CA ASN A 746 -20.09 -7.87 6.34
C ASN A 746 -18.63 -8.23 6.05
N ASN A 747 -17.68 -7.52 6.66
CA ASN A 747 -16.25 -7.76 6.50
C ASN A 747 -15.63 -8.59 7.64
N LEU A 748 -16.43 -9.13 8.56
CA LEU A 748 -15.98 -9.92 9.71
C LEU A 748 -16.40 -11.39 9.61
N ALA A 749 -15.60 -12.30 10.17
CA ALA A 749 -15.84 -13.76 10.10
C ALA A 749 -17.05 -14.26 10.92
N GLY A 750 -17.71 -13.37 11.67
CA GLY A 750 -18.94 -13.63 12.39
C GLY A 750 -19.48 -12.33 12.99
N THR A 751 -20.74 -12.01 12.75
CA THR A 751 -21.33 -10.73 13.19
C THR A 751 -22.79 -10.91 13.56
N SER A 752 -23.08 -10.79 14.86
CA SER A 752 -24.44 -10.73 15.39
C SER A 752 -24.80 -9.31 15.79
N GLY A 753 -26.04 -8.94 15.54
CA GLY A 753 -26.51 -7.60 15.83
C GLY A 753 -28.03 -7.50 15.72
N TYR A 754 -28.53 -6.28 15.61
CA TYR A 754 -29.92 -6.03 15.29
C TYR A 754 -30.08 -4.78 14.43
N PHE A 755 -31.12 -4.78 13.63
CA PHE A 755 -31.65 -3.57 13.00
C PHE A 755 -32.66 -2.94 13.96
N GLU A 756 -32.51 -1.65 14.25
CA GLU A 756 -33.57 -0.84 14.82
C GLU A 756 -34.30 -0.14 13.68
N LEU A 757 -35.59 -0.46 13.52
CA LEU A 757 -36.46 0.15 12.52
C LEU A 757 -37.27 1.23 13.23
N GLN A 758 -37.06 2.48 12.84
CA GLN A 758 -37.81 3.64 13.30
C GLN A 758 -38.82 4.01 12.21
N GLU A 759 -40.09 3.69 12.44
CA GLU A 759 -41.15 3.69 11.44
C GLU A 759 -42.18 4.79 11.72
N LYS A 760 -42.57 5.55 10.69
CA LYS A 760 -43.78 6.38 10.70
C LYS A 760 -44.87 5.67 9.90
N ALA A 761 -46.02 5.46 10.52
CA ALA A 761 -47.15 4.84 9.83
C ALA A 761 -47.62 5.71 8.65
N ASN A 762 -47.80 7.02 8.87
CA ASN A 762 -48.21 8.00 7.84
C ASN A 762 -47.63 9.40 8.13
N GLU A 763 -47.91 10.37 7.26
CA GLU A 763 -47.35 11.72 7.25
C GLU A 763 -47.58 12.50 8.56
N GLN A 764 -48.63 12.16 9.31
CA GLN A 764 -48.97 12.79 10.59
C GLN A 764 -48.61 11.94 11.82
N SER A 765 -48.10 10.73 11.64
CA SER A 765 -47.84 9.79 12.74
C SER A 765 -46.53 10.06 13.48
N ALA A 766 -46.52 9.77 14.77
CA ALA A 766 -45.28 9.67 15.56
C ALA A 766 -44.44 8.46 15.12
N VAL A 767 -43.14 8.53 15.41
CA VAL A 767 -42.19 7.44 15.14
C VAL A 767 -42.38 6.32 16.16
N VAL A 768 -42.47 5.07 15.69
CA VAL A 768 -42.47 3.85 16.51
C VAL A 768 -41.20 3.05 16.19
N SER A 769 -40.58 2.43 17.20
CA SER A 769 -39.34 1.67 17.02
C SER A 769 -39.51 0.19 17.33
N ARG A 770 -38.87 -0.68 16.53
CA ARG A 770 -38.75 -2.10 16.80
C ARG A 770 -37.37 -2.63 16.44
N LYS A 771 -36.93 -3.70 17.11
CA LYS A 771 -35.64 -4.35 16.87
C LYS A 771 -35.81 -5.68 16.16
N VAL A 772 -35.00 -5.93 15.13
CA VAL A 772 -34.96 -7.18 14.37
C VAL A 772 -33.55 -7.75 14.46
N PRO A 773 -33.31 -8.88 15.16
CA PRO A 773 -31.98 -9.47 15.28
C PRO A 773 -31.50 -10.05 13.95
N PHE A 774 -30.18 -10.06 13.74
CA PHE A 774 -29.53 -10.75 12.63
C PHE A 774 -28.25 -11.46 13.08
N ASN A 775 -27.83 -12.45 12.29
CA ASN A 775 -26.57 -13.17 12.47
C ASN A 775 -25.95 -13.48 11.11
N PHE A 776 -24.74 -12.97 10.86
CA PHE A 776 -23.96 -13.22 9.65
C PHE A 776 -22.78 -14.14 9.98
N SER A 777 -22.64 -15.23 9.22
CA SER A 777 -21.68 -16.32 9.48
C SER A 777 -20.37 -16.23 8.70
N ALA A 778 -20.23 -15.29 7.76
CA ALA A 778 -19.06 -15.16 6.90
C ALA A 778 -18.85 -13.72 6.40
N VAL A 779 -17.63 -13.47 5.90
CA VAL A 779 -17.26 -12.25 5.17
C VAL A 779 -17.91 -12.28 3.79
N GLN A 780 -19.05 -11.61 3.64
CA GLN A 780 -19.83 -11.60 2.40
C GLN A 780 -20.86 -10.48 2.37
N SER A 781 -21.45 -10.24 1.18
CA SER A 781 -22.67 -9.46 1.03
C SER A 781 -23.89 -10.34 1.35
N ASN A 782 -24.80 -9.86 2.19
CA ASN A 782 -25.99 -10.57 2.62
C ASN A 782 -27.24 -9.83 2.11
N SER A 783 -28.12 -10.54 1.41
CA SER A 783 -29.43 -10.00 1.00
C SER A 783 -30.48 -10.28 2.07
N LEU A 784 -31.27 -9.27 2.40
CA LEU A 784 -32.26 -9.30 3.46
C LEU A 784 -33.56 -8.67 2.98
N GLN A 785 -34.68 -9.24 3.42
CA GLN A 785 -36.00 -8.66 3.23
C GLN A 785 -36.66 -8.45 4.59
N LEU A 786 -37.06 -7.21 4.89
CA LEU A 786 -37.77 -6.86 6.10
C LEU A 786 -39.18 -6.34 5.78
N PRO A 787 -40.25 -6.92 6.36
CA PRO A 787 -41.59 -6.40 6.15
C PRO A 787 -41.76 -5.09 6.90
N VAL A 788 -42.30 -4.05 6.23
CA VAL A 788 -42.69 -2.78 6.86
C VAL A 788 -44.12 -2.36 6.47
N SER A 789 -44.90 -3.30 5.90
CA SER A 789 -46.33 -3.14 5.61
C SER A 789 -46.62 -1.87 4.81
N ASP A 790 -47.54 -1.01 5.27
CA ASP A 790 -47.93 0.27 4.66
C ASP A 790 -47.24 1.49 5.32
N ALA A 791 -46.12 1.28 6.04
CA ALA A 791 -45.39 2.37 6.67
C ALA A 791 -44.86 3.37 5.62
N PHE A 792 -45.04 4.65 5.92
CA PHE A 792 -44.61 5.77 5.08
C PHE A 792 -43.09 5.92 5.04
N GLU A 793 -42.48 5.97 6.21
CA GLU A 793 -41.03 6.16 6.36
C GLU A 793 -40.48 5.10 7.31
N THR A 794 -39.26 4.65 7.00
CA THR A 794 -38.50 3.74 7.85
C THR A 794 -37.04 4.14 7.84
N THR A 795 -36.53 4.59 8.99
CA THR A 795 -35.08 4.65 9.22
C THR A 795 -34.63 3.30 9.75
N VAL A 796 -33.65 2.69 9.10
CA VAL A 796 -33.05 1.43 9.53
C VAL A 796 -31.64 1.73 10.07
N LYS A 797 -31.45 1.50 11.37
CA LYS A 797 -30.16 1.63 12.05
C LYS A 797 -29.59 0.25 12.34
N MET A 798 -28.35 0.00 11.94
CA MET A 798 -27.69 -1.28 12.16
C MET A 798 -26.77 -1.21 13.38
N TYR A 799 -27.02 -2.05 14.37
CA TYR A 799 -26.21 -2.17 15.58
C TYR A 799 -25.46 -3.50 15.61
N VAL A 800 -24.16 -3.42 15.83
CA VAL A 800 -23.28 -4.57 16.13
C VAL A 800 -22.61 -4.28 17.46
N ASN A 801 -22.64 -5.23 18.40
CA ASN A 801 -22.12 -5.03 19.77
C ASN A 801 -22.68 -3.75 20.45
N ASN A 802 -23.96 -3.45 20.22
CA ASN A 802 -24.64 -2.21 20.67
C ASN A 802 -24.02 -0.90 20.18
N GLN A 803 -23.14 -0.93 19.17
CA GLN A 803 -22.60 0.25 18.51
C GLN A 803 -23.27 0.42 17.15
N LEU A 804 -23.73 1.65 16.85
CA LEU A 804 -24.29 2.00 15.55
C LEU A 804 -23.18 1.91 14.49
N GLN A 805 -23.39 1.06 13.49
CA GLN A 805 -22.44 0.85 12.39
C GLN A 805 -22.83 1.67 11.15
N ASP A 806 -24.13 1.68 10.82
CA ASP A 806 -24.63 2.34 9.63
C ASP A 806 -26.13 2.66 9.75
N GLU A 807 -26.61 3.56 8.91
CA GLU A 807 -28.00 4.01 8.85
C GLU A 807 -28.44 4.24 7.41
N VAL A 808 -29.66 3.80 7.09
CA VAL A 808 -30.34 4.12 5.83
C VAL A 808 -31.75 4.63 6.13
N PHE A 809 -32.22 5.55 5.29
CA PHE A 809 -33.57 6.11 5.36
C PHE A 809 -34.36 5.66 4.13
N LEU A 810 -35.60 5.23 4.30
CA LEU A 810 -36.44 4.70 3.23
C LEU A 810 -37.85 5.26 3.33
N SER A 811 -38.48 5.54 2.20
CA SER A 811 -39.87 5.98 2.11
C SER A 811 -40.56 5.41 0.87
N ASP A 812 -41.87 5.21 0.94
CA ASP A 812 -42.71 4.83 -0.21
C ASP A 812 -43.23 6.02 -1.02
N GLY A 813 -42.80 7.24 -0.68
CA GLY A 813 -43.19 8.49 -1.32
C GLY A 813 -44.32 9.21 -0.58
N ALA A 814 -44.12 10.48 -0.25
CA ALA A 814 -45.09 11.25 0.52
C ALA A 814 -46.36 11.62 -0.27
N TRP A 815 -47.46 11.71 0.45
CA TRP A 815 -48.58 12.58 0.11
C TRP A 815 -48.30 14.01 0.60
N SER A 816 -48.63 15.00 -0.23
CA SER A 816 -48.45 16.41 0.10
C SER A 816 -49.56 17.25 -0.53
N VAL A 817 -49.66 18.51 -0.13
CA VAL A 817 -50.58 19.50 -0.68
C VAL A 817 -49.85 20.78 -1.05
N ASP A 818 -50.27 21.39 -2.16
CA ASP A 818 -49.81 22.70 -2.60
C ASP A 818 -51.02 23.57 -2.97
N TYR A 819 -50.95 24.85 -2.60
CA TYR A 819 -52.01 25.83 -2.82
C TYR A 819 -51.45 27.25 -2.72
N ASN A 820 -52.14 28.22 -3.33
CA ASN A 820 -51.83 29.63 -3.16
C ASN A 820 -52.45 30.17 -1.86
N PRO A 821 -51.65 30.53 -0.83
CA PRO A 821 -52.18 30.99 0.46
C PRO A 821 -52.92 32.33 0.37
N ALA A 822 -52.72 33.13 -0.69
CA ALA A 822 -53.46 34.37 -0.90
C ALA A 822 -54.95 34.14 -1.23
N ASN A 823 -55.29 32.96 -1.75
CA ASN A 823 -56.60 32.64 -2.33
C ASN A 823 -57.23 31.36 -1.75
N THR A 824 -56.48 30.64 -0.92
CA THR A 824 -56.86 29.32 -0.39
C THR A 824 -56.54 29.22 1.10
N VAL A 825 -57.53 28.79 1.90
CA VAL A 825 -57.38 28.40 3.30
C VAL A 825 -57.50 26.89 3.40
N LEU A 826 -56.43 26.21 3.78
CA LEU A 826 -56.44 24.76 4.04
C LEU A 826 -57.10 24.50 5.40
N ASN A 827 -58.21 23.76 5.39
CA ASN A 827 -58.94 23.41 6.62
C ASN A 827 -58.40 22.10 7.22
N LYS A 828 -58.12 21.10 6.36
CA LYS A 828 -57.67 19.78 6.78
C LYS A 828 -56.87 19.09 5.68
N PHE A 829 -55.78 18.42 6.05
CA PHE A 829 -55.09 17.44 5.21
C PHE A 829 -54.74 16.24 6.09
N GLU A 830 -55.21 15.07 5.68
CA GLU A 830 -55.02 13.82 6.42
C GLU A 830 -54.66 12.69 5.48
N THR A 831 -53.81 11.80 5.99
CA THR A 831 -53.49 10.54 5.33
C THR A 831 -53.83 9.39 6.25
N LYS A 832 -54.30 8.28 5.67
CA LYS A 832 -54.66 7.09 6.44
C LYS A 832 -54.10 5.86 5.77
N ASN A 833 -53.44 5.04 6.57
CA ASN A 833 -52.94 3.76 6.12
C ASN A 833 -54.05 2.87 5.55
N ASP A 834 -53.68 2.10 4.55
CA ASP A 834 -54.53 1.20 3.82
C ASP A 834 -54.37 -0.24 4.35
N ASN A 835 -55.49 -0.90 4.62
CA ASN A 835 -55.51 -2.28 5.11
C ASN A 835 -55.66 -3.30 3.97
N ARG A 836 -55.60 -2.87 2.69
CA ARG A 836 -55.68 -3.76 1.54
C ARG A 836 -54.52 -4.75 1.53
N LYS A 837 -54.84 -5.99 1.13
CA LYS A 837 -53.82 -6.99 0.83
C LYS A 837 -53.09 -6.60 -0.46
N THR A 838 -51.80 -6.93 -0.51
CA THR A 838 -50.99 -6.79 -1.71
C THR A 838 -51.58 -7.62 -2.86
N VAL A 839 -51.75 -7.01 -4.03
CA VAL A 839 -52.23 -7.67 -5.24
C VAL A 839 -51.06 -7.81 -6.22
N PRO A 840 -50.65 -9.02 -6.63
CA PRO A 840 -49.47 -9.23 -7.48
C PRO A 840 -49.49 -8.50 -8.84
N GLU A 841 -50.68 -8.27 -9.40
CA GLU A 841 -50.85 -7.57 -10.68
C GLU A 841 -50.90 -6.04 -10.57
N GLU A 842 -50.65 -5.49 -9.37
CA GLU A 842 -50.81 -4.08 -9.10
C GLU A 842 -49.56 -3.44 -8.48
N LEU A 843 -49.24 -2.24 -8.94
CA LEU A 843 -48.43 -1.30 -8.17
C LEU A 843 -49.37 -0.50 -7.29
N GLN A 844 -49.53 -0.93 -6.05
CA GLN A 844 -50.30 -0.19 -5.06
C GLN A 844 -49.52 1.04 -4.60
N LEU A 845 -50.16 2.20 -4.67
CA LEU A 845 -49.66 3.42 -4.04
C LEU A 845 -50.34 3.54 -2.68
N PHE A 846 -49.50 3.36 -1.66
CA PHE A 846 -49.85 3.28 -0.27
C PHE A 846 -50.49 4.55 0.29
N ARG A 847 -51.30 4.35 1.34
CA ARG A 847 -52.14 5.33 2.03
C ARG A 847 -53.24 5.98 1.18
N ASN A 848 -54.32 6.33 1.87
CA ASN A 848 -55.42 7.13 1.38
C ASN A 848 -55.23 8.59 1.79
N ALA A 849 -55.66 9.54 0.98
CA ALA A 849 -55.52 10.97 1.26
C ALA A 849 -56.89 11.69 1.25
N TYR A 850 -57.07 12.58 2.21
CA TYR A 850 -58.22 13.46 2.33
C TYR A 850 -57.77 14.91 2.52
N VAL A 851 -58.47 15.82 1.87
CA VAL A 851 -58.24 17.25 1.99
C VAL A 851 -59.56 18.02 1.98
N SER A 852 -59.61 19.07 2.78
CA SER A 852 -60.64 20.10 2.68
C SER A 852 -60.02 21.50 2.74
N ALA A 853 -60.46 22.37 1.83
CA ALA A 853 -59.97 23.73 1.72
C ALA A 853 -61.07 24.67 1.25
N ASN A 854 -61.00 25.94 1.66
CA ASN A 854 -61.83 27.01 1.11
C ASN A 854 -60.99 27.79 0.10
N THR A 855 -61.41 27.83 -1.17
CA THR A 855 -60.63 28.50 -2.23
C THR A 855 -61.53 29.09 -3.30
N ASN A 856 -61.11 30.21 -3.89
CA ASN A 856 -61.66 30.77 -5.12
C ASN A 856 -60.78 30.47 -6.36
N ALA A 857 -59.73 29.66 -6.19
CA ALA A 857 -58.70 29.37 -7.18
C ALA A 857 -58.53 27.85 -7.36
N TYR A 858 -57.34 27.32 -7.08
CA TYR A 858 -57.04 25.90 -7.16
C TYR A 858 -56.48 25.39 -5.84
N PHE A 859 -56.56 24.08 -5.68
CA PHE A 859 -55.80 23.35 -4.70
C PHE A 859 -55.30 22.04 -5.35
N THR A 860 -54.15 21.55 -4.89
CA THR A 860 -53.51 20.36 -5.45
C THR A 860 -53.09 19.39 -4.35
N MET A 861 -53.44 18.10 -4.49
CA MET A 861 -52.77 17.00 -3.77
C MET A 861 -51.73 16.35 -4.66
N LEU A 862 -50.65 15.89 -4.05
CA LEU A 862 -49.54 15.26 -4.73
C LEU A 862 -49.25 13.92 -4.06
N LYS A 863 -49.01 12.88 -4.86
CA LYS A 863 -48.47 11.61 -4.40
C LYS A 863 -47.17 11.33 -5.14
N LEU A 864 -46.06 11.25 -4.41
CA LEU A 864 -44.80 10.77 -4.97
C LEU A 864 -44.89 9.26 -5.27
N MET A 865 -44.31 8.85 -6.39
CA MET A 865 -44.27 7.45 -6.82
C MET A 865 -43.30 6.61 -6.00
N ARG A 866 -42.23 7.24 -5.50
CA ARG A 866 -41.17 6.64 -4.68
C ARG A 866 -40.63 7.66 -3.69
N GLY A 867 -39.96 7.19 -2.62
CA GLY A 867 -39.18 8.04 -1.71
C GLY A 867 -38.14 8.88 -2.45
N GLY A 868 -37.83 10.07 -1.91
CA GLY A 868 -36.86 10.99 -2.52
C GLY A 868 -37.31 11.62 -3.85
N GLY A 869 -38.57 11.41 -4.27
CA GLY A 869 -39.10 11.95 -5.53
C GLY A 869 -38.62 11.21 -6.78
N LEU A 870 -38.09 10.00 -6.63
CA LEU A 870 -37.56 9.24 -7.76
C LEU A 870 -38.61 8.84 -8.79
N PRO A 871 -38.23 8.79 -10.08
CA PRO A 871 -39.08 8.27 -11.12
C PRO A 871 -39.36 6.77 -10.91
N LYS A 872 -40.57 6.34 -11.28
CA LYS A 872 -40.96 4.94 -11.39
C LYS A 872 -41.34 4.64 -12.83
N ASP A 873 -40.71 3.61 -13.39
CA ASP A 873 -41.15 2.99 -14.63
C ASP A 873 -42.43 2.19 -14.36
N ILE A 874 -43.52 2.60 -15.01
CA ILE A 874 -44.82 1.92 -14.96
C ILE A 874 -45.27 1.47 -16.36
N THR A 875 -44.35 1.32 -17.32
CA THR A 875 -44.66 0.83 -18.68
C THR A 875 -45.27 -0.59 -18.69
N GLY A 876 -45.00 -1.39 -17.66
CA GLY A 876 -45.62 -2.71 -17.47
C GLY A 876 -47.09 -2.67 -17.03
N TYR A 877 -47.66 -1.49 -16.76
CA TYR A 877 -49.04 -1.32 -16.33
C TYR A 877 -49.89 -0.73 -17.46
N GLN A 878 -51.18 -1.08 -17.50
CA GLN A 878 -52.12 -0.66 -18.55
C GLN A 878 -53.20 0.30 -18.05
N SER A 879 -53.58 0.20 -16.77
CA SER A 879 -54.66 1.02 -16.21
C SER A 879 -54.32 1.60 -14.83
N MET A 880 -54.95 2.72 -14.50
CA MET A 880 -54.93 3.34 -13.18
C MET A 880 -56.28 3.16 -12.52
N LYS A 881 -56.29 2.76 -11.24
CA LYS A 881 -57.52 2.59 -10.46
C LYS A 881 -57.43 3.28 -9.11
N PHE A 882 -58.54 3.85 -8.67
CA PHE A 882 -58.69 4.47 -7.35
C PHE A 882 -60.16 4.73 -7.06
N ASN A 883 -60.49 4.89 -5.79
CA ASN A 883 -61.78 5.36 -5.33
C ASN A 883 -61.66 6.85 -4.98
N ALA A 884 -62.59 7.69 -5.42
CA ALA A 884 -62.57 9.11 -5.10
C ALA A 884 -63.97 9.68 -4.91
N ASN A 885 -64.07 10.72 -4.08
CA ASN A 885 -65.21 11.61 -4.00
C ASN A 885 -64.75 13.05 -3.76
N GLY A 886 -65.61 13.99 -4.12
CA GLY A 886 -65.37 15.41 -3.96
C GLY A 886 -66.24 16.23 -4.88
N ASN A 887 -65.98 17.52 -4.92
CA ASN A 887 -66.77 18.48 -5.69
C ASN A 887 -65.97 18.97 -6.90
N GLY A 888 -66.63 19.11 -8.06
CA GLY A 888 -66.05 19.71 -9.26
C GLY A 888 -65.36 18.71 -10.21
N THR A 889 -64.44 19.23 -11.03
CA THR A 889 -63.65 18.44 -11.99
C THR A 889 -62.24 18.25 -11.47
N LEU A 890 -61.80 17.00 -11.40
CA LEU A 890 -60.45 16.62 -11.03
C LEU A 890 -59.56 16.53 -12.26
N LYS A 891 -58.49 17.32 -12.30
CA LYS A 891 -57.38 17.16 -13.24
C LYS A 891 -56.31 16.27 -12.61
N ILE A 892 -56.02 15.13 -13.23
CA ILE A 892 -54.95 14.22 -12.83
C ILE A 892 -53.79 14.44 -13.80
N THR A 893 -52.61 14.78 -13.28
CA THR A 893 -51.40 14.97 -14.09
C THR A 893 -50.35 13.93 -13.67
N LEU A 894 -49.79 13.21 -14.63
CA LEU A 894 -48.64 12.33 -14.43
C LEU A 894 -47.38 13.13 -14.71
N VAL A 895 -46.60 13.43 -13.66
CA VAL A 895 -45.40 14.25 -13.76
C VAL A 895 -44.25 13.38 -14.24
N LYS A 896 -43.88 13.52 -15.52
CA LYS A 896 -42.74 12.87 -16.15
C LYS A 896 -41.47 13.70 -15.95
N GLN A 897 -40.37 13.03 -15.56
CA GLN A 897 -39.07 13.68 -15.43
C GLN A 897 -38.52 14.21 -16.76
N SER A 898 -38.75 13.46 -17.85
CA SER A 898 -38.35 13.80 -19.23
C SER A 898 -39.11 14.96 -19.84
N VAL A 899 -40.17 15.47 -19.20
CA VAL A 899 -40.94 16.61 -19.70
C VAL A 899 -40.48 17.89 -19.01
N LYS A 900 -39.88 18.79 -19.78
CA LYS A 900 -39.31 20.04 -19.27
C LYS A 900 -40.38 21.06 -18.86
N ASN A 901 -41.32 21.42 -19.74
CA ASN A 901 -42.30 22.44 -19.42
C ASN A 901 -43.53 21.82 -18.74
N TRP A 902 -44.08 22.48 -17.73
CA TRP A 902 -45.26 22.00 -17.02
C TRP A 902 -46.48 21.79 -17.93
N ASP A 903 -46.70 22.71 -18.87
CA ASP A 903 -47.85 22.65 -19.79
C ASP A 903 -47.77 21.48 -20.78
N ASP A 904 -46.59 20.88 -20.92
CA ASP A 904 -46.35 19.71 -21.76
C ASP A 904 -46.61 18.39 -21.02
N GLN A 905 -46.86 18.43 -19.71
CA GLN A 905 -47.13 17.23 -18.90
C GLN A 905 -48.42 16.55 -19.31
N TYR A 906 -48.48 15.24 -19.12
CA TYR A 906 -49.61 14.41 -19.51
C TYR A 906 -50.71 14.46 -18.44
N PHE A 907 -51.93 14.79 -18.84
CA PHE A 907 -53.06 14.90 -17.92
C PHE A 907 -54.36 14.31 -18.46
N LEU A 908 -55.31 14.09 -17.55
CA LEU A 908 -56.69 13.71 -17.81
C LEU A 908 -57.61 14.52 -16.88
N LYS A 909 -58.83 14.80 -17.33
CA LYS A 909 -59.87 15.44 -16.51
C LYS A 909 -61.04 14.50 -16.32
N ILE A 910 -61.49 14.33 -15.08
CA ILE A 910 -62.65 13.50 -14.73
C ILE A 910 -63.61 14.28 -13.80
N PRO A 911 -64.93 14.10 -13.94
CA PRO A 911 -65.89 14.66 -13.01
C PRO A 911 -65.85 13.90 -11.68
N LEU A 912 -65.89 14.61 -10.55
CA LEU A 912 -66.08 14.01 -9.23
C LEU A 912 -67.56 14.01 -8.82
N THR A 913 -67.89 13.06 -7.95
CA THR A 913 -69.19 12.97 -7.28
C THR A 913 -69.01 13.14 -5.79
N ASN A 914 -70.02 13.69 -5.10
CA ASN A 914 -69.98 13.86 -3.65
C ASN A 914 -69.96 12.51 -2.91
N THR A 915 -70.48 11.45 -3.54
CA THR A 915 -70.40 10.06 -3.06
C THR A 915 -69.15 9.35 -3.60
N PRO A 916 -68.52 8.45 -2.81
CA PRO A 916 -67.42 7.60 -3.28
C PRO A 916 -67.76 6.83 -4.55
N LYS A 917 -66.86 6.90 -5.53
CA LYS A 917 -66.96 6.19 -6.80
C LYS A 917 -65.61 5.59 -7.17
N ASP A 918 -65.64 4.39 -7.73
CA ASP A 918 -64.45 3.76 -8.31
C ASP A 918 -64.18 4.29 -9.72
N TYR A 919 -62.94 4.68 -9.95
CA TYR A 919 -62.42 5.12 -11.23
C TYR A 919 -61.44 4.09 -11.75
N LEU A 920 -61.60 3.74 -13.03
CA LEU A 920 -60.74 2.83 -13.77
C LEU A 920 -60.41 3.51 -15.11
N ILE A 921 -59.16 3.90 -15.26
CA ILE A 921 -58.66 4.81 -16.31
C ILE A 921 -57.61 4.06 -17.14
N ASP A 922 -57.71 4.11 -18.47
CA ASP A 922 -56.67 3.58 -19.34
C ASP A 922 -55.51 4.58 -19.38
N LEU A 923 -54.26 4.12 -19.21
CA LEU A 923 -53.11 5.02 -19.23
C LEU A 923 -52.96 5.73 -20.58
N GLY A 924 -53.47 5.14 -21.66
CA GLY A 924 -53.53 5.76 -22.98
C GLY A 924 -54.47 6.98 -23.09
N GLU A 925 -55.34 7.22 -22.10
CA GLU A 925 -56.22 8.40 -22.07
C GLU A 925 -55.50 9.69 -21.63
N PHE A 926 -54.33 9.57 -20.99
CA PHE A 926 -53.53 10.74 -20.63
C PHE A 926 -52.92 11.38 -21.88
N SER A 927 -53.09 12.70 -22.01
CA SER A 927 -52.66 13.47 -23.18
C SER A 927 -51.90 14.74 -22.79
N SER A 928 -51.06 15.23 -23.70
CA SER A 928 -50.32 16.48 -23.56
C SER A 928 -50.85 17.52 -24.56
N LEU A 929 -50.76 18.81 -24.20
CA LEU A 929 -51.15 19.89 -25.11
C LEU A 929 -50.23 19.94 -26.33
N VAL A 930 -48.95 19.65 -26.13
CA VAL A 930 -47.90 19.73 -27.16
C VAL A 930 -47.56 18.36 -27.74
N ASN A 931 -47.36 17.34 -26.90
CA ASN A 931 -47.00 16.01 -27.38
C ASN A 931 -48.25 15.19 -27.78
N LYS A 932 -48.39 14.87 -29.07
CA LYS A 932 -49.52 14.10 -29.61
C LYS A 932 -49.35 12.58 -29.51
N ASN A 933 -48.16 12.09 -29.14
CA ASN A 933 -47.93 10.67 -28.94
C ASN A 933 -48.57 10.20 -27.64
N ARG A 934 -49.01 8.94 -27.62
CA ARG A 934 -49.43 8.27 -26.38
C ARG A 934 -48.34 8.39 -25.33
N ILE A 935 -48.75 8.51 -24.06
CA ILE A 935 -47.79 8.53 -22.96
C ILE A 935 -46.94 7.26 -22.96
N LYS A 936 -45.63 7.43 -22.84
CA LYS A 936 -44.70 6.37 -22.43
C LYS A 936 -44.41 6.61 -20.95
N PRO A 937 -44.96 5.84 -20.00
CA PRO A 937 -44.86 6.19 -18.58
C PRO A 937 -43.65 5.50 -17.91
N ASP A 938 -42.45 5.77 -18.43
CA ASP A 938 -41.18 5.16 -18.01
C ASP A 938 -40.44 5.92 -16.88
N ASP A 939 -40.86 7.14 -16.56
CA ASP A 939 -40.16 8.02 -15.62
C ASP A 939 -41.10 8.91 -14.78
N ILE A 940 -42.20 8.35 -14.27
CA ILE A 940 -43.19 9.12 -13.49
C ILE A 940 -42.64 9.41 -12.09
N ASN A 941 -42.44 10.68 -11.73
CA ASN A 941 -42.01 11.07 -10.38
C ASN A 941 -43.19 11.14 -9.39
N ALA A 942 -44.31 11.70 -9.86
CA ALA A 942 -45.46 12.01 -9.00
C ALA A 942 -46.77 12.01 -9.78
N ILE A 943 -47.87 11.84 -9.04
CA ILE A 943 -49.24 12.04 -9.52
C ILE A 943 -49.80 13.27 -8.83
N VAL A 944 -50.33 14.19 -9.64
CA VAL A 944 -50.82 15.48 -9.18
C VAL A 944 -52.33 15.55 -9.43
N PHE A 945 -53.09 15.71 -8.35
CA PHE A 945 -54.54 15.75 -8.31
C PHE A 945 -54.97 17.20 -8.04
N THR A 946 -55.38 17.92 -9.07
CA THR A 946 -55.78 19.33 -8.97
C THR A 946 -57.28 19.48 -9.14
N VAL A 947 -57.92 20.19 -8.21
CA VAL A 947 -59.30 20.67 -8.36
C VAL A 947 -59.26 22.18 -8.53
N THR A 948 -59.99 22.66 -9.53
CA THR A 948 -60.13 24.11 -9.80
C THR A 948 -61.54 24.55 -9.49
N ASN A 949 -61.69 25.64 -8.74
CA ASN A 949 -62.97 26.28 -8.53
C ASN A 949 -63.25 27.25 -9.68
N SER A 950 -64.22 26.90 -10.52
CA SER A 950 -64.60 27.69 -11.70
C SER A 950 -65.61 28.81 -11.39
N ALA A 951 -66.10 28.92 -10.15
CA ALA A 951 -67.23 29.77 -9.79
C ALA A 951 -66.85 31.23 -9.46
N GLY A 952 -65.55 31.57 -9.38
CA GLY A 952 -65.07 32.93 -9.07
C GLY A 952 -65.34 33.43 -7.64
N THR A 953 -66.06 32.67 -6.83
CA THR A 953 -66.33 32.92 -5.41
C THR A 953 -65.69 31.85 -4.53
N THR A 954 -65.30 32.19 -3.30
CA THR A 954 -64.70 31.21 -2.37
C THR A 954 -65.71 30.11 -2.05
N SER A 955 -65.37 28.86 -2.36
CA SER A 955 -66.19 27.69 -2.02
C SER A 955 -65.37 26.61 -1.32
N SER A 956 -66.05 25.80 -0.51
CA SER A 956 -65.43 24.62 0.12
C SER A 956 -65.21 23.52 -0.92
N ILE A 957 -63.96 23.10 -1.07
CA ILE A 957 -63.57 21.93 -1.84
C ILE A 957 -63.23 20.82 -0.87
N THR A 958 -63.83 19.66 -1.06
CA THR A 958 -63.43 18.41 -0.43
C THR A 958 -62.97 17.44 -1.50
N GLN A 959 -61.92 16.68 -1.21
CA GLN A 959 -61.45 15.62 -2.09
C GLN A 959 -60.91 14.46 -1.26
N SER A 960 -61.28 13.24 -1.61
CA SER A 960 -60.61 12.03 -1.16
C SER A 960 -60.07 11.24 -2.34
N ILE A 961 -58.88 10.67 -2.18
CA ILE A 961 -58.29 9.69 -3.08
C ILE A 961 -57.94 8.47 -2.23
N ASN A 962 -58.62 7.36 -2.51
CA ASN A 962 -58.45 6.11 -1.80
C ASN A 962 -58.06 4.99 -2.76
N ASN A 963 -57.43 3.95 -2.24
CA ASN A 963 -57.17 2.71 -2.97
C ASN A 963 -56.37 2.87 -4.29
N LEU A 964 -55.47 3.85 -4.35
CA LEU A 964 -54.74 4.18 -5.56
C LEU A 964 -53.79 3.05 -5.99
N ALA A 965 -53.84 2.65 -7.27
CA ALA A 965 -52.95 1.65 -7.83
C ALA A 965 -52.87 1.74 -9.36
N PHE A 966 -51.76 1.24 -9.93
CA PHE A 966 -51.67 0.89 -11.34
C PHE A 966 -51.82 -0.62 -11.52
N SER A 967 -52.58 -1.07 -12.51
CA SER A 967 -52.83 -2.49 -12.80
C SER A 967 -52.21 -2.90 -14.13
N LYS A 968 -51.62 -4.10 -14.17
CA LYS A 968 -51.15 -4.73 -15.42
C LYS A 968 -52.30 -5.12 -16.34
N GLU A 969 -53.51 -5.20 -15.82
CA GLU A 969 -54.71 -5.53 -16.56
C GLU A 969 -55.28 -4.29 -17.28
N SER A 970 -55.83 -4.47 -18.49
CA SER A 970 -56.48 -3.41 -19.24
C SER A 970 -57.87 -3.08 -18.69
N VAL A 971 -58.35 -1.85 -18.94
CA VAL A 971 -59.69 -1.42 -18.52
C VAL A 971 -60.78 -2.34 -19.06
N SER A 972 -60.67 -2.75 -20.34
CA SER A 972 -61.61 -3.67 -20.97
C SER A 972 -61.64 -5.05 -20.31
N TYR A 973 -60.46 -5.57 -19.92
CA TYR A 973 -60.38 -6.86 -19.25
C TYR A 973 -61.02 -6.79 -17.86
N ILE A 974 -60.65 -5.80 -17.04
CA ILE A 974 -61.19 -5.62 -15.69
C ILE A 974 -62.72 -5.48 -15.73
N ARG A 975 -63.27 -4.69 -16.68
CA ARG A 975 -64.73 -4.58 -16.86
C ARG A 975 -65.38 -5.90 -17.31
N SER A 976 -64.69 -6.72 -18.10
CA SER A 976 -65.21 -8.02 -18.52
C SER A 976 -65.39 -9.00 -17.36
N LEU A 977 -64.51 -8.94 -16.35
CA LEU A 977 -64.57 -9.79 -15.15
C LEU A 977 -65.84 -9.59 -14.33
N THR A 978 -66.42 -8.39 -14.35
CA THR A 978 -67.63 -8.03 -13.60
C THR A 978 -68.88 -7.91 -14.47
N SER A 979 -68.79 -8.18 -15.77
CA SER A 979 -69.93 -8.11 -16.71
C SER A 979 -71.09 -9.06 -16.36
N LYS A 980 -70.78 -10.16 -15.65
CA LYS A 980 -71.71 -11.23 -15.29
C LYS A 980 -72.48 -11.79 -16.50
N GLU A 981 -71.87 -11.72 -17.69
CA GLU A 981 -72.40 -12.31 -18.93
C GLU A 981 -71.97 -13.78 -19.10
N ILE A 982 -72.83 -14.59 -19.72
CA ILE A 982 -72.52 -15.97 -20.13
C ILE A 982 -72.73 -16.13 -21.64
N LYS A 983 -71.86 -16.90 -22.29
CA LYS A 983 -71.93 -17.24 -23.72
C LYS A 983 -72.04 -18.75 -23.87
N LEU A 984 -72.96 -19.21 -24.72
CA LEU A 984 -73.24 -20.64 -24.92
C LEU A 984 -72.91 -21.03 -26.35
N PHE A 985 -72.08 -22.06 -26.55
CA PHE A 985 -71.74 -22.55 -27.89
C PHE A 985 -71.48 -24.07 -27.95
N PRO A 986 -71.89 -24.74 -29.05
CA PRO A 986 -72.72 -24.20 -30.13
C PRO A 986 -74.15 -23.89 -29.64
N ASN A 987 -74.80 -22.90 -30.26
CA ASN A 987 -76.20 -22.57 -30.02
C ASN A 987 -76.84 -22.21 -31.38
N PRO A 988 -77.65 -23.10 -31.98
CA PRO A 988 -78.29 -24.28 -31.39
C PRO A 988 -77.33 -25.44 -31.06
N SER A 989 -77.68 -26.28 -30.08
CA SER A 989 -76.90 -27.44 -29.62
C SER A 989 -77.70 -28.75 -29.75
N THR A 990 -77.04 -29.89 -29.88
CA THR A 990 -77.66 -31.23 -29.80
C THR A 990 -77.72 -31.78 -28.37
N GLY A 991 -77.57 -30.93 -27.35
CA GLY A 991 -77.50 -31.33 -25.93
C GLY A 991 -76.08 -31.30 -25.33
N LYS A 992 -75.06 -31.05 -26.15
CA LYS A 992 -73.67 -30.81 -25.72
C LYS A 992 -73.22 -29.41 -26.11
N PHE A 993 -72.83 -28.60 -25.13
CA PHE A 993 -72.36 -27.23 -25.36
C PHE A 993 -71.46 -26.78 -24.21
N ASN A 994 -70.76 -25.67 -24.44
CA ASN A 994 -69.95 -25.02 -23.44
C ASN A 994 -70.64 -23.73 -22.96
N CYS A 995 -70.65 -23.53 -21.65
CA CYS A 995 -70.96 -22.27 -21.02
C CYS A 995 -69.65 -21.54 -20.72
N VAL A 996 -69.44 -20.38 -21.33
CA VAL A 996 -68.25 -19.55 -21.14
C VAL A 996 -68.64 -18.25 -20.46
N PHE A 997 -67.91 -17.90 -19.41
CA PHE A 997 -68.15 -16.69 -18.62
C PHE A 997 -66.85 -16.18 -18.02
N GLN A 998 -66.86 -14.95 -17.51
CA GLN A 998 -65.73 -14.34 -16.81
C GLN A 998 -66.05 -14.27 -15.31
N SER A 999 -65.11 -14.62 -14.44
CA SER A 999 -65.25 -14.47 -13.00
C SER A 999 -64.21 -13.50 -12.46
N ASP A 1000 -64.59 -12.65 -11.52
CA ASP A 1000 -63.71 -11.69 -10.84
C ASP A 1000 -62.89 -12.32 -9.70
N LYS A 1001 -63.24 -13.53 -9.30
CA LYS A 1001 -62.63 -14.28 -8.19
C LYS A 1001 -62.83 -15.78 -8.34
N ASP A 1002 -62.09 -16.55 -7.54
CA ASP A 1002 -62.32 -17.97 -7.37
C ASP A 1002 -63.58 -18.19 -6.52
N ILE A 1003 -64.58 -18.88 -7.05
CA ILE A 1003 -65.88 -19.06 -6.39
C ILE A 1003 -66.59 -20.33 -6.86
N GLN A 1004 -67.33 -20.99 -5.96
CA GLN A 1004 -68.26 -22.04 -6.37
C GLN A 1004 -69.58 -21.43 -6.85
N LEU A 1005 -70.01 -21.81 -8.05
CA LEU A 1005 -71.26 -21.41 -8.68
C LEU A 1005 -72.15 -22.63 -8.89
N GLN A 1006 -73.46 -22.44 -8.86
CA GLN A 1006 -74.44 -23.44 -9.24
C GLN A 1006 -74.95 -23.14 -10.66
N LEU A 1007 -74.73 -24.06 -11.58
CA LEU A 1007 -75.29 -24.04 -12.92
C LEU A 1007 -76.59 -24.84 -12.93
N ASN A 1008 -77.69 -24.19 -13.30
CA ASN A 1008 -79.02 -24.79 -13.44
C ASN A 1008 -79.54 -24.56 -14.86
N ILE A 1009 -80.03 -25.60 -15.53
CA ILE A 1009 -80.70 -25.47 -16.83
C ILE A 1009 -82.17 -25.81 -16.64
N THR A 1010 -83.03 -24.87 -17.04
CA THR A 1010 -84.49 -24.99 -16.92
C THR A 1010 -85.12 -25.12 -18.31
N ASP A 1011 -85.99 -26.10 -18.50
CA ASP A 1011 -86.84 -26.17 -19.69
C ASP A 1011 -87.85 -25.01 -19.67
N ALA A 1012 -87.77 -24.10 -20.64
CA ALA A 1012 -88.58 -22.88 -20.63
C ALA A 1012 -90.09 -23.15 -20.82
N SER A 1013 -90.46 -24.28 -21.40
CA SER A 1013 -91.87 -24.65 -21.61
C SER A 1013 -92.52 -25.27 -20.37
N LYS A 1014 -91.72 -25.96 -19.53
CA LYS A 1014 -92.19 -26.68 -18.34
C LYS A 1014 -91.88 -25.97 -17.03
N GLY A 1015 -90.92 -25.04 -17.02
CA GLY A 1015 -90.44 -24.37 -15.81
C GLY A 1015 -89.64 -25.28 -14.86
N ILE A 1016 -89.25 -26.48 -15.29
CA ILE A 1016 -88.56 -27.48 -14.46
C ILE A 1016 -87.06 -27.46 -14.75
N VAL A 1017 -86.22 -27.55 -13.70
CA VAL A 1017 -84.76 -27.70 -13.81
C VAL A 1017 -84.43 -29.12 -14.26
N ILE A 1018 -83.82 -29.25 -15.44
CA ILE A 1018 -83.47 -30.53 -16.08
C ILE A 1018 -81.99 -30.91 -15.92
N TYR A 1019 -81.14 -29.97 -15.49
CA TYR A 1019 -79.72 -30.22 -15.24
C TYR A 1019 -79.19 -29.30 -14.13
N ARG A 1020 -78.33 -29.87 -13.28
CA ARG A 1020 -77.59 -29.15 -12.23
C ARG A 1020 -76.14 -29.55 -12.23
N LYS A 1021 -75.24 -28.57 -12.09
CA LYS A 1021 -73.80 -28.80 -11.90
C LYS A 1021 -73.19 -27.73 -11.02
N THR A 1022 -72.43 -28.14 -10.02
CA THR A 1022 -71.57 -27.23 -9.26
C THR A 1022 -70.31 -26.94 -10.09
N VAL A 1023 -69.96 -25.67 -10.19
CA VAL A 1023 -68.86 -25.15 -11.01
C VAL A 1023 -67.89 -24.43 -10.08
N THR A 1024 -66.64 -24.89 -10.03
CA THR A 1024 -65.56 -24.10 -9.43
C THR A 1024 -65.06 -23.12 -10.49
N ALA A 1025 -65.48 -21.86 -10.38
CA ALA A 1025 -64.95 -20.80 -11.22
C ALA A 1025 -63.62 -20.31 -10.65
N VAL A 1026 -62.67 -20.00 -11.54
CA VAL A 1026 -61.42 -19.31 -11.23
C VAL A 1026 -61.48 -17.87 -11.73
N LYS A 1027 -60.72 -16.93 -11.15
CA LYS A 1027 -60.61 -15.56 -11.68
C LYS A 1027 -60.19 -15.60 -13.16
N GLY A 1028 -60.88 -14.83 -14.00
CA GLY A 1028 -60.68 -14.81 -15.45
C GLY A 1028 -61.70 -15.66 -16.21
N SER A 1029 -61.27 -16.22 -17.34
CA SER A 1029 -62.17 -16.92 -18.25
C SER A 1029 -62.42 -18.34 -17.77
N ASN A 1030 -63.70 -18.72 -17.73
CA ASN A 1030 -64.16 -20.04 -17.32
C ASN A 1030 -64.93 -20.69 -18.47
N THR A 1031 -64.70 -21.98 -18.69
CA THR A 1031 -65.46 -22.79 -19.64
C THR A 1031 -65.99 -24.03 -18.93
N VAL A 1032 -67.31 -24.20 -18.96
CA VAL A 1032 -67.99 -25.37 -18.37
C VAL A 1032 -68.66 -26.14 -19.47
N SER A 1033 -68.17 -27.36 -19.73
CA SER A 1033 -68.85 -28.30 -20.61
C SER A 1033 -70.11 -28.84 -19.93
N VAL A 1034 -71.21 -28.79 -20.68
CA VAL A 1034 -72.53 -29.30 -20.32
C VAL A 1034 -72.87 -30.42 -21.29
N ASP A 1035 -73.30 -31.56 -20.75
CA ASP A 1035 -73.87 -32.67 -21.49
C ASP A 1035 -75.19 -33.04 -20.81
N LEU A 1036 -76.32 -32.81 -21.50
CA LEU A 1036 -77.65 -33.09 -20.99
C LEU A 1036 -78.02 -34.58 -21.04
N GLY A 1037 -77.16 -35.44 -21.61
CA GLY A 1037 -77.25 -36.90 -21.49
C GLY A 1037 -78.47 -37.58 -22.11
N THR A 1038 -79.34 -36.87 -22.82
CA THR A 1038 -80.52 -37.44 -23.48
C THR A 1038 -80.89 -36.64 -24.73
N THR A 1039 -81.21 -37.32 -25.83
CA THR A 1039 -81.79 -36.74 -27.03
C THR A 1039 -83.16 -36.17 -26.69
N LEU A 1040 -83.27 -34.86 -26.49
CA LEU A 1040 -84.56 -34.20 -26.46
C LEU A 1040 -85.27 -34.51 -27.80
N GLN A 1041 -86.38 -35.25 -27.75
CA GLN A 1041 -87.11 -35.71 -28.95
C GLN A 1041 -87.78 -34.56 -29.72
N THR A 1042 -87.80 -33.36 -29.16
CA THR A 1042 -88.41 -32.15 -29.74
C THR A 1042 -87.52 -30.94 -29.50
N LEU A 1043 -87.60 -29.96 -30.42
CA LEU A 1043 -86.91 -28.68 -30.30
C LEU A 1043 -87.32 -27.99 -28.98
N SER A 1044 -86.36 -27.75 -28.10
CA SER A 1044 -86.62 -27.22 -26.76
C SER A 1044 -85.77 -25.98 -26.49
N VAL A 1045 -86.40 -24.91 -25.97
CA VAL A 1045 -85.68 -23.73 -25.47
C VAL A 1045 -85.40 -23.94 -24.00
N CYS A 1046 -84.15 -23.89 -23.59
CA CYS A 1046 -83.76 -23.96 -22.19
C CYS A 1046 -83.10 -22.64 -21.74
N ILE A 1047 -83.26 -22.31 -20.47
CA ILE A 1047 -82.62 -21.15 -19.82
C ILE A 1047 -81.52 -21.66 -18.91
N LEU A 1048 -80.29 -21.24 -19.16
CA LEU A 1048 -79.16 -21.50 -18.28
C LEU A 1048 -79.05 -20.35 -17.27
N ASN A 1049 -79.10 -20.71 -15.99
CA ASN A 1049 -78.81 -19.83 -14.87
C ASN A 1049 -77.48 -20.27 -14.25
N LEU A 1050 -76.62 -19.31 -13.95
CA LEU A 1050 -75.35 -19.54 -13.28
C LEU A 1050 -75.23 -18.51 -12.15
N GLY A 1051 -75.04 -18.94 -10.91
CA GLY A 1051 -74.96 -18.00 -9.80
C GLY A 1051 -74.57 -18.64 -8.48
N ALA A 1052 -74.33 -17.79 -7.49
CA ALA A 1052 -74.12 -18.15 -6.09
C ALA A 1052 -74.97 -17.24 -5.20
N GLU A 1053 -74.89 -17.43 -3.88
CA GLU A 1053 -75.61 -16.61 -2.90
C GLU A 1053 -75.23 -15.11 -2.94
N ASP A 1054 -74.04 -14.77 -3.43
CA ASP A 1054 -73.52 -13.40 -3.51
C ASP A 1054 -73.72 -12.71 -4.88
N GLY A 1055 -74.42 -13.36 -5.82
CA GLY A 1055 -74.77 -12.78 -7.11
C GLY A 1055 -75.00 -13.81 -8.22
N SER A 1056 -75.87 -13.49 -9.16
CA SER A 1056 -76.17 -14.33 -10.33
C SER A 1056 -75.66 -13.71 -11.62
N TYR A 1057 -75.17 -14.56 -12.53
CA TYR A 1057 -74.91 -14.18 -13.91
C TYR A 1057 -76.21 -13.99 -14.67
N GLN A 1058 -76.18 -13.14 -15.69
CA GLN A 1058 -77.33 -12.92 -16.57
C GLN A 1058 -77.73 -14.25 -17.23
N PRO A 1059 -78.97 -14.72 -17.06
CA PRO A 1059 -79.41 -15.96 -17.67
C PRO A 1059 -79.35 -15.88 -19.20
N ASN A 1060 -79.02 -16.99 -19.87
CA ASN A 1060 -78.93 -17.04 -21.32
C ASN A 1060 -79.67 -18.25 -21.88
N ARG A 1061 -80.20 -18.10 -23.08
CA ARG A 1061 -81.05 -19.10 -23.74
C ARG A 1061 -80.19 -20.02 -24.60
N ILE A 1062 -80.41 -21.33 -24.46
CA ILE A 1062 -79.86 -22.35 -25.36
C ILE A 1062 -81.00 -23.03 -26.10
N LEU A 1063 -80.88 -23.14 -27.43
CA LEU A 1063 -81.80 -23.92 -28.25
C LEU A 1063 -81.25 -25.34 -28.37
N ILE A 1064 -81.99 -26.33 -27.88
CA ILE A 1064 -81.62 -27.75 -28.04
C ILE A 1064 -82.41 -28.36 -29.19
N GLN A 1065 -81.70 -28.87 -30.18
CA GLN A 1065 -82.22 -29.57 -31.35
C GLN A 1065 -82.09 -31.09 -31.19
N PRO A 1066 -83.04 -31.89 -31.70
CA PRO A 1066 -82.89 -33.33 -31.77
C PRO A 1066 -81.70 -33.71 -32.67
N LEU A 1067 -80.96 -34.76 -32.29
CA LEU A 1067 -80.00 -35.40 -33.21
C LEU A 1067 -80.78 -35.97 -34.39
N LYS A 1068 -80.37 -35.61 -35.61
CA LYS A 1068 -80.89 -36.22 -36.84
C LYS A 1068 -80.39 -37.65 -36.99
#